data_AF-A0AAD8Y9J9-F1
#
_entry.id   AF-A0AAD8Y9J9-F1
#
_cell.length_a   1.000
_cell.length_b   1.000
_cell.length_c   1.000
_cell.angle_alpha   90.00
_cell.angle_beta   90.00
_cell.angle_gamma   90.00
#
_symmetry.space_group_name_H-M   'P 1'
#
loop_
_entity.id
_entity.type
_entity.pdbx_description
1 polymer ?
#
loop_
_entity_poly.entity_id
_entity_poly.type
_entity_poly.pdbx_seq_one_letter_code
_entity_poly.pdbx_strand_id
1 'polypeptide(L)'
;MLFETDETIDSLFYHPSHPPFLSVRLLQRFGLSNPSPGLVERVATAYSEGSYDGIGSGKYGDLGALVAAVLLDDESREVVLDHDPSHGHIREPLVKLLSFFRSMGIAFDMPLRIPSLLSLEGDIGQGSFESPSVFSFFLPEFEPNSPTIRSAGLVSPEAMVLQGNRILYQFDATWNMVKFGFTDSRQCGDDQGETFSNWRNDVGDFGFKLEPGRYTHCASTEGDVSLSPAIISYQPSITSSVDDLIEELSMLLTSGRLSDMNKALVRSTILPYYSAGDIGRATRIAQQLLFSAPEHHATGVPRVTGVPRQAASYDDSPVQPYKALVVYVMNGGCDSFNLLVPKGQCQNGDGYNEYVKARGSHALAKSSLISIDANSPNQNCQEFGVYDALDVVGELYNNGTALFFANTGVLSQPMNKHDEWVKETSFQLFAHNTMLHEYATGDPYEMNAGTGVFGRILDKLRLKGYHTSANNVNGGETSLTGDQYYNNPVNSVSAAAPSELNKIPSINNLVDLVKQLNGNGENANNYLSETFSARVASAFAEHEANVELASNPLFDLPIGDYGGSMTDPLNSGFWAVARHMKSRAHRKVNRDIYFVSQRGYDLHDSNSLSNLFGSSSRNADDNERGGKANDSLKRFIQFLKDEGLWDNTAILMASDFGRSLNPNSGGGTDHGWGGNYFLAGGKVNGKKILGDFPSPLSPEHPNWIGRGRFIPTTPWDAVWNGIAQWLGVDTDEDLDWILPNRQKFGSSLFSGHDLFTDSPVWTPAPVGPSKSPTPQPTPVPTFPIHSPTASPVVPTTTPLQFVGDGGSNLGLCQGDCDTDGDCQPG
;
A
#
# COMPACT_ATOMS: atom_id res chain seq x y z
N MET A 1 24.80 5.30 30.68
CA MET A 1 24.51 4.64 29.39
C MET A 1 23.88 3.25 29.59
N LEU A 2 24.59 2.16 29.92
CA LEU A 2 23.95 0.84 30.10
C LEU A 2 22.83 0.84 31.16
N PHE A 3 23.11 1.37 32.36
CA PHE A 3 22.10 1.46 33.44
C PHE A 3 20.88 2.30 33.07
N GLU A 4 21.07 3.41 32.34
CA GLU A 4 19.96 4.27 31.89
C GLU A 4 19.13 3.56 30.80
N THR A 5 19.77 2.75 29.96
CA THR A 5 19.09 1.93 28.97
C THR A 5 18.30 0.82 29.64
N ASP A 6 18.87 0.11 30.62
CA ASP A 6 18.18 -0.95 31.35
C ASP A 6 16.98 -0.40 32.14
N GLU A 7 17.15 0.71 32.87
CA GLU A 7 16.04 1.39 33.57
C GLU A 7 14.95 1.87 32.59
N THR A 8 15.32 2.34 31.40
CA THR A 8 14.35 2.72 30.36
C THR A 8 13.60 1.49 29.85
N ILE A 9 14.30 0.39 29.57
CA ILE A 9 13.70 -0.86 29.12
C ILE A 9 12.76 -1.42 30.19
N ASP A 10 13.20 -1.48 31.45
CA ASP A 10 12.39 -1.94 32.58
C ASP A 10 11.17 -1.05 32.78
N SER A 11 11.34 0.27 32.71
CA SER A 11 10.21 1.20 32.81
C SER A 11 9.19 1.00 31.69
N LEU A 12 9.62 0.66 30.47
CA LEU A 12 8.72 0.37 29.35
C LEU A 12 8.06 -1.01 29.50
N PHE A 13 8.83 -2.01 29.91
CA PHE A 13 8.39 -3.39 30.09
C PHE A 13 7.35 -3.51 31.21
N TYR A 14 7.57 -2.86 32.35
CA TYR A 14 6.63 -2.84 33.48
C TYR A 14 5.58 -1.73 33.39
N HIS A 15 5.52 -0.96 32.30
CA HIS A 15 4.52 0.08 32.15
C HIS A 15 3.10 -0.54 32.11
N PRO A 16 2.10 0.03 32.81
CA PRO A 16 0.74 -0.56 32.86
C PRO A 16 0.05 -0.71 31.51
N SER A 17 0.44 0.08 30.51
CA SER A 17 -0.11 -0.03 29.14
C SER A 17 0.57 -1.12 28.30
N HIS A 18 1.70 -1.68 28.74
CA HIS A 18 2.47 -2.64 27.94
C HIS A 18 1.69 -3.96 27.73
N PRO A 19 1.13 -4.61 28.76
CA PRO A 19 0.33 -5.83 28.58
C PRO A 19 -0.85 -5.68 27.61
N PRO A 20 -1.77 -4.69 27.77
CA PRO A 20 -2.89 -4.56 26.84
C PRO A 20 -2.44 -4.17 25.42
N PHE A 21 -1.41 -3.31 25.29
CA PHE A 21 -0.84 -2.97 23.98
C PHE A 21 -0.35 -4.21 23.24
N LEU A 22 0.46 -5.05 23.89
CA LEU A 22 0.98 -6.28 23.30
C LEU A 22 -0.13 -7.29 23.01
N SER A 23 -1.11 -7.41 23.91
CA SER A 23 -2.24 -8.33 23.79
C SER A 23 -3.07 -8.07 22.54
N VAL A 24 -3.42 -6.80 22.25
CA VAL A 24 -4.17 -6.43 21.04
C VAL A 24 -3.40 -6.86 19.78
N ARG A 25 -2.09 -6.58 19.72
CA ARG A 25 -1.27 -6.90 18.53
C ARG A 25 -1.14 -8.41 18.31
N LEU A 26 -0.97 -9.19 19.37
CA LEU A 26 -0.86 -10.65 19.26
C LEU A 26 -2.21 -11.32 19.02
N LEU A 27 -3.31 -10.77 19.56
CA LEU A 27 -4.67 -11.19 19.22
C LEU A 27 -4.93 -11.00 17.72
N GLN A 28 -4.59 -9.84 17.16
CA GLN A 28 -4.77 -9.58 15.73
C GLN A 28 -3.89 -10.47 14.85
N ARG A 29 -2.71 -10.89 15.32
CA ARG A 29 -1.78 -11.75 14.55
C ARG A 29 -2.11 -13.23 14.61
N PHE A 30 -2.62 -13.72 15.74
CA PHE A 30 -2.80 -15.14 15.99
C PHE A 30 -4.26 -15.55 16.23
N GLY A 31 -5.18 -14.60 16.33
CA GLY A 31 -6.58 -14.83 16.71
C GLY A 31 -7.57 -14.05 15.86
N LEU A 32 -7.93 -12.84 16.29
CA LEU A 32 -9.10 -12.08 15.83
C LEU A 32 -8.70 -10.64 15.48
N SER A 33 -9.21 -10.09 14.37
CA SER A 33 -8.95 -8.69 13.99
C SER A 33 -9.57 -7.71 14.99
N ASN A 34 -10.72 -8.08 15.59
CA ASN A 34 -11.52 -7.24 16.48
C ASN A 34 -11.83 -7.97 17.80
N PRO A 35 -10.85 -8.18 18.70
CA PRO A 35 -11.09 -8.85 19.98
C PRO A 35 -11.96 -8.02 20.92
N SER A 36 -12.79 -8.67 21.74
CA SER A 36 -13.58 -7.96 22.74
C SER A 36 -12.68 -7.35 23.83
N PRO A 37 -13.12 -6.26 24.50
CA PRO A 37 -12.38 -5.71 25.64
C PRO A 37 -12.11 -6.76 26.74
N GLY A 38 -13.05 -7.70 26.94
CA GLY A 38 -12.89 -8.77 27.92
C GLY A 38 -11.81 -9.78 27.54
N LEU A 39 -11.71 -10.13 26.26
CA LEU A 39 -10.62 -10.99 25.77
C LEU A 39 -9.26 -10.30 25.91
N VAL A 40 -9.18 -9.01 25.56
CA VAL A 40 -7.94 -8.22 25.73
C VAL A 40 -7.50 -8.21 27.20
N GLU A 41 -8.44 -8.03 28.13
CA GLU A 41 -8.16 -8.07 29.57
C GLU A 41 -7.62 -9.44 30.02
N ARG A 42 -8.24 -10.55 29.59
CA ARG A 42 -7.80 -11.90 29.95
C ARG A 42 -6.42 -12.24 29.39
N VAL A 43 -6.13 -11.87 28.15
CA VAL A 43 -4.80 -12.07 27.54
C VAL A 43 -3.73 -11.21 28.22
N ALA A 44 -4.04 -9.96 28.54
CA ALA A 44 -3.13 -9.07 29.27
C ALA A 44 -2.86 -9.59 30.70
N THR A 45 -3.87 -10.18 31.33
CA THR A 45 -3.75 -10.83 32.64
C THR A 45 -2.84 -12.05 32.55
N ALA A 46 -3.05 -12.92 31.57
CA ALA A 46 -2.20 -14.09 31.34
C ALA A 46 -0.71 -13.72 31.17
N TYR A 47 -0.42 -12.68 30.40
CA TYR A 47 0.93 -12.14 30.25
C TYR A 47 1.53 -11.64 31.58
N SER A 48 0.73 -10.93 32.36
CA SER A 48 1.17 -10.30 33.61
C SER A 48 1.36 -11.30 34.75
N GLU A 49 0.48 -12.30 34.84
CA GLU A 49 0.56 -13.38 35.83
C GLU A 49 1.52 -14.50 35.40
N GLY A 50 1.80 -14.57 34.10
CA GLY A 50 2.66 -15.58 33.50
C GLY A 50 2.04 -16.98 33.46
N SER A 51 0.71 -17.07 33.46
CA SER A 51 -0.02 -18.34 33.46
C SER A 51 -1.38 -18.21 32.79
N TYR A 52 -1.73 -19.18 31.93
CA TYR A 52 -3.09 -19.38 31.41
C TYR A 52 -3.36 -20.87 31.27
N ASP A 53 -4.43 -21.37 31.91
CA ASP A 53 -4.80 -22.81 31.91
C ASP A 53 -3.61 -23.76 32.19
N GLY A 54 -2.74 -23.37 33.13
CA GLY A 54 -1.55 -24.15 33.52
C GLY A 54 -0.35 -24.04 32.57
N ILE A 55 -0.41 -23.21 31.53
CA ILE A 55 0.69 -22.92 30.60
C ILE A 55 1.35 -21.59 30.98
N GLY A 56 2.68 -21.60 31.14
CA GLY A 56 3.50 -20.42 31.42
C GLY A 56 4.49 -20.64 32.56
N SER A 57 5.37 -19.67 32.81
CA SER A 57 6.40 -19.72 33.85
C SER A 57 5.96 -19.18 35.21
N GLY A 58 4.77 -18.59 35.32
CA GLY A 58 4.28 -17.90 36.52
C GLY A 58 5.00 -16.58 36.81
N LYS A 59 5.69 -16.01 35.81
CA LYS A 59 6.42 -14.73 35.91
C LYS A 59 5.80 -13.69 35.00
N TYR A 60 5.88 -12.43 35.43
CA TYR A 60 5.47 -11.30 34.59
C TYR A 60 6.20 -11.32 33.25
N GLY A 61 5.45 -11.06 32.18
CA GLY A 61 5.96 -10.95 30.84
C GLY A 61 6.06 -12.26 30.06
N ASP A 62 5.33 -13.29 30.48
CA ASP A 62 5.39 -14.60 29.83
C ASP A 62 4.62 -14.62 28.51
N LEU A 63 5.36 -14.66 27.40
CA LEU A 63 4.76 -14.77 26.06
C LEU A 63 4.07 -16.11 25.81
N GLY A 64 4.50 -17.19 26.49
CA GLY A 64 3.86 -18.50 26.38
C GLY A 64 2.46 -18.49 26.98
N ALA A 65 2.28 -17.88 28.15
CA ALA A 65 0.98 -17.68 28.77
C ALA A 65 0.08 -16.75 27.93
N LEU A 66 0.64 -15.66 27.41
CA LEU A 66 -0.08 -14.74 26.51
C LEU A 66 -0.60 -15.49 25.28
N VAL A 67 0.27 -16.19 24.54
CA VAL A 67 -0.11 -16.90 23.32
C VAL A 67 -1.09 -18.04 23.64
N ALA A 68 -0.93 -18.72 24.77
CA ALA A 68 -1.89 -19.71 25.25
C ALA A 68 -3.28 -19.08 25.43
N ALA A 69 -3.38 -17.92 26.09
CA ALA A 69 -4.64 -17.20 26.23
C ALA A 69 -5.24 -16.82 24.87
N VAL A 70 -4.43 -16.29 23.94
CA VAL A 70 -4.90 -15.94 22.59
C VAL A 70 -5.52 -17.14 21.87
N LEU A 71 -4.91 -18.32 21.97
CA LEU A 71 -5.33 -19.50 21.20
C LEU A 71 -6.37 -20.36 21.91
N LEU A 72 -6.39 -20.36 23.24
CA LEU A 72 -7.17 -21.31 24.05
C LEU A 72 -8.43 -20.70 24.66
N ASP A 73 -8.55 -19.37 24.71
CA ASP A 73 -9.73 -18.70 25.25
C ASP A 73 -11.00 -19.07 24.49
N ASP A 74 -12.11 -19.12 25.23
CA ASP A 74 -13.42 -19.47 24.68
C ASP A 74 -13.79 -18.53 23.52
N GLU A 75 -13.51 -17.23 23.63
CA GLU A 75 -13.78 -16.29 22.55
C GLU A 75 -12.97 -16.56 21.28
N SER A 76 -11.85 -17.28 21.37
CA SER A 76 -11.03 -17.64 20.20
C SER A 76 -11.42 -18.97 19.55
N ARG A 77 -12.30 -19.77 20.18
CA ARG A 77 -12.55 -21.17 19.81
C ARG A 77 -14.01 -21.54 19.64
N GLU A 78 -14.92 -20.77 20.24
CA GLU A 78 -16.34 -21.09 20.27
C GLU A 78 -16.99 -20.95 18.89
N VAL A 79 -17.49 -22.08 18.36
CA VAL A 79 -18.06 -22.15 17.00
C VAL A 79 -19.31 -21.27 16.84
N VAL A 80 -20.01 -20.96 17.93
CA VAL A 80 -21.17 -20.04 17.87
C VAL A 80 -20.75 -18.63 17.43
N LEU A 81 -19.51 -18.23 17.69
CA LEU A 81 -18.97 -16.92 17.30
C LEU A 81 -18.65 -16.84 15.81
N ASP A 82 -18.51 -17.97 15.09
CA ASP A 82 -18.35 -17.97 13.63
C ASP A 82 -19.56 -17.31 12.90
N HIS A 83 -20.71 -17.25 13.59
CA HIS A 83 -21.92 -16.58 13.10
C HIS A 83 -22.02 -15.10 13.49
N ASP A 84 -21.14 -14.59 14.33
CA ASP A 84 -21.07 -13.16 14.62
C ASP A 84 -20.51 -12.42 13.38
N PRO A 85 -21.21 -11.39 12.86
CA PRO A 85 -20.76 -10.65 11.68
C PRO A 85 -19.38 -10.00 11.82
N SER A 86 -18.96 -9.67 13.04
CA SER A 86 -17.73 -8.96 13.36
C SER A 86 -16.56 -9.87 13.76
N HIS A 87 -16.86 -11.13 14.06
CA HIS A 87 -15.88 -12.07 14.59
C HIS A 87 -14.97 -12.64 13.49
N GLY A 88 -13.73 -12.94 13.89
CA GLY A 88 -12.72 -13.56 13.06
C GLY A 88 -11.66 -12.61 12.51
N HIS A 89 -10.99 -13.05 11.45
CA HIS A 89 -10.05 -12.27 10.66
C HIS A 89 -10.06 -12.71 9.20
N ILE A 90 -9.53 -11.85 8.31
CA ILE A 90 -9.11 -12.26 6.96
C ILE A 90 -7.75 -12.94 7.09
N ARG A 91 -7.57 -14.12 6.51
CA ARG A 91 -6.29 -14.84 6.56
C ARG A 91 -5.23 -14.12 5.73
N GLU A 92 -4.06 -13.90 6.34
CA GLU A 92 -2.93 -13.28 5.67
C GLU A 92 -2.49 -14.08 4.42
N PRO A 93 -1.99 -13.42 3.34
CA PRO A 93 -1.70 -14.07 2.06
C PRO A 93 -0.77 -15.27 2.12
N LEU A 94 0.30 -15.21 2.94
CA LEU A 94 1.23 -16.32 3.10
C LEU A 94 0.63 -17.42 3.98
N VAL A 95 -0.10 -17.04 5.04
CA VAL A 95 -0.70 -17.98 6.00
C VAL A 95 -1.73 -18.88 5.34
N LYS A 96 -2.60 -18.35 4.47
CA LYS A 96 -3.58 -19.17 3.74
C LYS A 96 -2.92 -20.13 2.75
N LEU A 97 -1.83 -19.73 2.10
CA LEU A 97 -1.04 -20.61 1.22
C LEU A 97 -0.39 -21.75 2.02
N LEU A 98 0.24 -21.44 3.16
CA LEU A 98 0.81 -22.44 4.05
C LEU A 98 -0.25 -23.37 4.65
N SER A 99 -1.44 -22.84 4.97
CA SER A 99 -2.58 -23.66 5.39
C SER A 99 -2.98 -24.64 4.30
N PHE A 100 -3.13 -24.16 3.06
CA PHE A 100 -3.44 -25.01 1.90
C PHE A 100 -2.39 -26.11 1.71
N PHE A 101 -1.10 -25.77 1.78
CA PHE A 101 0.02 -26.70 1.66
C PHE A 101 -0.02 -27.81 2.72
N ARG A 102 -0.30 -27.44 3.97
CA ARG A 102 -0.41 -28.40 5.08
C ARG A 102 -1.62 -29.30 4.90
N SER A 103 -2.77 -28.72 4.58
CA SER A 103 -4.03 -29.45 4.39
C SER A 103 -3.99 -30.41 3.20
N MET A 104 -3.33 -30.01 2.12
CA MET A 104 -3.23 -30.79 0.89
C MET A 104 -1.99 -31.71 0.85
N GLY A 105 -1.16 -31.69 1.89
CA GLY A 105 0.04 -32.51 2.01
C GLY A 105 1.03 -32.32 0.87
N ILE A 106 1.99 -31.40 0.98
CA ILE A 106 3.08 -31.33 0.00
C ILE A 106 3.99 -32.54 0.14
N ALA A 107 4.24 -33.22 -0.98
CA ALA A 107 5.30 -34.22 -1.11
C ALA A 107 6.40 -33.68 -2.03
N PHE A 108 7.65 -33.83 -1.59
CA PHE A 108 8.84 -33.46 -2.37
C PHE A 108 9.46 -34.70 -3.01
N ASP A 109 9.99 -34.53 -4.23
CA ASP A 109 10.75 -35.57 -4.92
C ASP A 109 12.04 -35.96 -4.15
N MET A 110 12.63 -35.00 -3.43
CA MET A 110 13.78 -35.19 -2.54
C MET A 110 13.68 -34.31 -1.29
N PRO A 111 13.87 -34.86 -0.07
CA PRO A 111 13.67 -34.13 1.20
C PRO A 111 14.67 -32.99 1.47
N LEU A 112 15.76 -32.88 0.69
CA LEU A 112 16.76 -31.82 0.81
C LEU A 112 16.60 -30.70 -0.23
N ARG A 113 15.66 -30.83 -1.18
CA ARG A 113 15.30 -29.77 -2.12
C ARG A 113 14.02 -29.12 -1.65
N ILE A 114 14.14 -28.09 -0.83
CA ILE A 114 13.00 -27.23 -0.48
C ILE A 114 12.92 -26.16 -1.57
N PRO A 115 11.85 -26.13 -2.39
CA PRO A 115 11.62 -25.04 -3.32
C PRO A 115 11.56 -23.73 -2.56
N SER A 116 12.32 -22.73 -3.02
CA SER A 116 12.20 -21.39 -2.47
C SER A 116 11.00 -20.69 -3.10
N LEU A 117 10.13 -20.15 -2.25
CA LEU A 117 9.18 -19.11 -2.62
C LEU A 117 9.96 -17.78 -2.58
N LEU A 118 10.09 -17.09 -3.71
CA LEU A 118 10.86 -15.84 -3.81
C LEU A 118 9.95 -14.70 -4.24
N SER A 119 10.16 -13.51 -3.69
CA SER A 119 9.47 -12.28 -4.10
C SER A 119 7.96 -12.29 -3.88
N LEU A 120 7.47 -13.06 -2.91
CA LEU A 120 6.04 -13.18 -2.63
C LEU A 120 5.39 -11.87 -2.13
N GLU A 121 6.15 -10.91 -1.60
CA GLU A 121 5.63 -9.56 -1.32
C GLU A 121 5.09 -8.90 -2.59
N GLY A 122 5.80 -9.03 -3.71
CA GLY A 122 5.35 -8.50 -5.00
C GLY A 122 4.09 -9.22 -5.48
N ASP A 123 4.10 -10.54 -5.40
CA ASP A 123 3.13 -11.43 -6.04
C ASP A 123 1.80 -11.52 -5.28
N ILE A 124 1.85 -11.72 -3.97
CA ILE A 124 0.66 -11.92 -3.11
C ILE A 124 0.58 -10.94 -1.94
N GLY A 125 1.53 -10.01 -1.82
CA GLY A 125 1.54 -8.99 -0.78
C GLY A 125 2.21 -9.41 0.52
N GLN A 126 2.75 -10.63 0.59
CA GLN A 126 3.43 -11.11 1.79
C GLN A 126 4.43 -12.24 1.46
N GLY A 127 5.68 -12.06 1.84
CA GLY A 127 6.75 -13.05 1.67
C GLY A 127 7.57 -13.29 2.94
N SER A 128 8.18 -14.47 3.04
CA SER A 128 9.04 -14.78 4.20
C SER A 128 10.27 -13.87 4.19
N PHE A 129 10.55 -13.19 5.31
CA PHE A 129 11.63 -12.19 5.44
C PHE A 129 11.53 -10.96 4.52
N GLU A 130 10.38 -10.72 3.90
CA GLU A 130 10.15 -9.62 2.96
C GLU A 130 9.28 -8.50 3.56
N SER A 131 9.23 -8.37 4.89
CA SER A 131 8.45 -7.32 5.53
C SER A 131 8.95 -5.94 5.09
N PRO A 132 8.09 -5.06 4.56
CA PRO A 132 8.50 -3.76 4.03
C PRO A 132 8.95 -2.79 5.14
N SER A 133 8.62 -3.11 6.39
CA SER A 133 9.03 -2.33 7.57
C SER A 133 9.23 -3.22 8.79
N VAL A 134 9.81 -2.67 9.85
CA VAL A 134 9.88 -3.31 11.17
C VAL A 134 8.49 -3.49 11.82
N PHE A 135 7.45 -2.87 11.27
CA PHE A 135 6.07 -2.89 11.78
C PHE A 135 5.16 -3.89 11.05
N SER A 136 5.75 -4.86 10.35
CA SER A 136 5.06 -5.87 9.52
C SER A 136 4.59 -5.35 8.15
N PHE A 137 3.77 -6.16 7.46
CA PHE A 137 3.20 -5.93 6.13
C PHE A 137 1.99 -4.99 6.12
N PHE A 138 1.37 -4.77 7.27
CA PHE A 138 0.15 -3.99 7.40
C PHE A 138 -0.02 -3.40 8.79
N LEU A 139 -0.77 -2.29 8.87
CA LEU A 139 -1.04 -1.58 10.11
C LEU A 139 -2.12 -2.30 10.93
N PRO A 140 -1.92 -2.48 12.25
CA PRO A 140 -2.92 -3.09 13.14
C PRO A 140 -4.25 -2.34 13.26
N GLU A 141 -4.27 -1.06 12.91
CA GLU A 141 -5.43 -0.17 12.94
C GLU A 141 -6.03 0.06 11.55
N PHE A 142 -5.57 -0.68 10.52
CA PHE A 142 -6.08 -0.48 9.17
C PHE A 142 -7.56 -0.86 9.04
N GLU A 143 -8.36 0.12 8.64
CA GLU A 143 -9.75 -0.03 8.25
C GLU A 143 -9.84 -0.09 6.72
N PRO A 144 -10.21 -1.23 6.11
CA PRO A 144 -10.45 -1.27 4.68
C PRO A 144 -11.65 -0.40 4.31
N ASN A 145 -11.66 0.07 3.07
CA ASN A 145 -12.79 0.76 2.47
C ASN A 145 -13.96 -0.21 2.18
N SER A 146 -14.59 -0.69 3.24
CA SER A 146 -15.67 -1.68 3.23
C SER A 146 -16.86 -1.15 4.05
N PRO A 147 -18.07 -1.00 3.44
CA PRO A 147 -19.26 -0.47 4.09
C PRO A 147 -19.56 -1.08 5.44
N THR A 148 -19.33 -2.37 5.53
CA THR A 148 -19.65 -3.18 6.70
C THR A 148 -18.64 -2.98 7.83
N ILE A 149 -17.34 -2.97 7.54
CA ILE A 149 -16.27 -2.83 8.54
C ILE A 149 -16.25 -1.43 9.13
N ARG A 150 -16.27 -0.39 8.29
CA ARG A 150 -16.17 1.00 8.74
C ARG A 150 -17.41 1.48 9.48
N SER A 151 -18.61 1.12 9.01
CA SER A 151 -19.85 1.51 9.72
C SER A 151 -20.01 0.81 11.08
N ALA A 152 -19.38 -0.35 11.25
CA ALA A 152 -19.32 -1.07 12.51
C ALA A 152 -18.19 -0.59 13.44
N GLY A 153 -17.31 0.33 12.98
CA GLY A 153 -16.15 0.79 13.74
C GLY A 153 -15.13 -0.32 13.99
N LEU A 154 -14.97 -1.22 13.02
CA LEU A 154 -14.08 -2.36 13.08
C LEU A 154 -12.83 -2.12 12.23
N VAL A 155 -11.76 -2.85 12.53
CA VAL A 155 -10.54 -2.90 11.72
C VAL A 155 -10.43 -4.24 10.97
N SER A 156 -9.66 -4.27 9.89
CA SER A 156 -9.28 -5.51 9.21
C SER A 156 -7.85 -5.36 8.68
N PRO A 157 -6.84 -5.47 9.56
CA PRO A 157 -5.45 -5.20 9.25
C PRO A 157 -4.93 -5.88 7.97
N GLU A 158 -5.30 -7.15 7.80
CA GLU A 158 -4.84 -8.02 6.72
C GLU A 158 -5.37 -7.58 5.35
N ALA A 159 -6.47 -6.80 5.32
CA ALA A 159 -7.04 -6.28 4.08
C ALA A 159 -6.12 -5.25 3.40
N MET A 160 -5.18 -4.64 4.13
CA MET A 160 -4.23 -3.66 3.59
C MET A 160 -3.34 -4.24 2.47
N VAL A 161 -3.10 -5.55 2.50
CA VAL A 161 -2.28 -6.25 1.50
C VAL A 161 -3.09 -6.99 0.43
N LEU A 162 -4.43 -6.94 0.51
CA LEU A 162 -5.35 -7.60 -0.42
C LEU A 162 -5.65 -6.75 -1.67
N GLN A 163 -4.66 -6.68 -2.56
CA GLN A 163 -4.83 -6.02 -3.86
C GLN A 163 -5.49 -6.95 -4.88
N GLY A 164 -6.30 -6.41 -5.78
CA GLY A 164 -7.03 -7.19 -6.76
C GLY A 164 -6.12 -8.06 -7.65
N ASN A 165 -5.05 -7.46 -8.19
CA ASN A 165 -4.03 -8.19 -8.95
C ASN A 165 -3.35 -9.30 -8.13
N ARG A 166 -3.05 -9.06 -6.84
CA ARG A 166 -2.43 -10.04 -5.94
C ARG A 166 -3.36 -11.20 -5.60
N ILE A 167 -4.66 -10.91 -5.43
CA ILE A 167 -5.70 -11.93 -5.23
C ILE A 167 -5.80 -12.83 -6.46
N LEU A 168 -5.90 -12.25 -7.65
CA LEU A 168 -6.01 -13.01 -8.89
C LEU A 168 -4.74 -13.82 -9.17
N TYR A 169 -3.55 -13.23 -8.92
CA TYR A 169 -2.29 -13.95 -9.02
C TYR A 169 -2.29 -15.17 -8.09
N GLN A 170 -2.72 -15.01 -6.84
CA GLN A 170 -2.75 -16.11 -5.88
C GLN A 170 -3.73 -17.22 -6.26
N PHE A 171 -4.90 -16.85 -6.78
CA PHE A 171 -5.87 -17.80 -7.32
C PHE A 171 -5.25 -18.59 -8.47
N ASP A 172 -4.74 -17.89 -9.48
CA ASP A 172 -4.17 -18.50 -10.67
C ASP A 172 -2.96 -19.39 -10.33
N ALA A 173 -2.07 -18.91 -9.46
CA ALA A 173 -0.91 -19.66 -8.99
C ALA A 173 -1.31 -20.95 -8.28
N THR A 174 -2.30 -20.89 -7.40
CA THR A 174 -2.77 -22.07 -6.68
C THR A 174 -3.50 -23.03 -7.60
N TRP A 175 -4.29 -22.53 -8.54
CA TRP A 175 -4.95 -23.35 -9.56
C TRP A 175 -3.95 -24.10 -10.43
N ASN A 176 -2.89 -23.42 -10.90
CA ASN A 176 -1.83 -24.05 -11.68
C ASN A 176 -1.07 -25.09 -10.85
N MET A 177 -0.78 -24.78 -9.59
CA MET A 177 -0.14 -25.72 -8.68
C MET A 177 -0.99 -26.97 -8.41
N VAL A 178 -2.31 -26.85 -8.33
CA VAL A 178 -3.22 -28.02 -8.22
C VAL A 178 -3.17 -28.91 -9.47
N LYS A 179 -2.99 -28.32 -10.64
CA LYS A 179 -2.97 -29.05 -11.93
C LYS A 179 -1.61 -29.69 -12.23
N PHE A 180 -0.52 -29.01 -11.91
CA PHE A 180 0.82 -29.33 -12.41
C PHE A 180 1.89 -29.47 -11.30
N GLY A 181 1.52 -29.24 -10.05
CA GLY A 181 2.45 -29.17 -8.92
C GLY A 181 3.31 -27.91 -8.93
N PHE A 182 4.44 -27.96 -8.23
CA PHE A 182 5.35 -26.84 -7.99
C PHE A 182 6.31 -26.61 -9.17
N THR A 183 5.75 -26.25 -10.32
CA THR A 183 6.51 -26.02 -11.56
C THR A 183 6.79 -24.54 -11.80
N ASP A 184 7.81 -24.24 -12.59
CA ASP A 184 8.04 -22.90 -13.11
C ASP A 184 7.20 -22.76 -14.38
N SER A 185 6.15 -21.97 -14.24
CA SER A 185 5.20 -21.79 -15.30
C SER A 185 5.79 -21.07 -16.52
N ARG A 186 6.89 -20.33 -16.32
CA ARG A 186 7.62 -19.59 -17.37
C ARG A 186 8.15 -20.47 -18.48
N GLN A 187 8.13 -21.78 -18.29
CA GLN A 187 8.62 -22.76 -19.26
C GLN A 187 7.61 -23.87 -19.59
N CYS A 188 6.33 -23.68 -19.28
CA CYS A 188 5.24 -24.56 -19.71
C CYS A 188 5.08 -24.52 -21.23
N GLY A 189 5.65 -25.46 -21.98
CA GLY A 189 5.53 -25.58 -23.44
C GLY A 189 4.29 -26.36 -23.91
N ASP A 190 3.88 -26.18 -25.17
CA ASP A 190 2.97 -27.10 -25.84
C ASP A 190 3.80 -28.20 -26.53
N ASP A 191 3.13 -29.26 -26.99
CA ASP A 191 3.77 -30.44 -27.61
C ASP A 191 4.51 -30.12 -28.94
N GLN A 192 4.52 -28.86 -29.40
CA GLN A 192 5.14 -28.40 -30.65
C GLN A 192 6.55 -27.81 -30.44
N GLY A 193 7.03 -27.71 -29.20
CA GLY A 193 8.39 -27.20 -28.91
C GLY A 193 8.54 -25.68 -29.01
N GLU A 194 7.42 -24.94 -29.06
CA GLU A 194 7.41 -23.51 -28.79
C GLU A 194 7.66 -23.31 -27.28
N THR A 195 8.88 -22.92 -26.91
CA THR A 195 9.08 -22.32 -25.59
C THR A 195 8.28 -21.01 -25.59
N PHE A 196 7.22 -20.91 -24.78
CA PHE A 196 6.46 -19.66 -24.61
C PHE A 196 7.31 -18.62 -23.87
N SER A 197 8.25 -18.06 -24.61
CA SER A 197 9.42 -17.29 -24.17
C SER A 197 9.12 -15.95 -23.49
N ASN A 198 7.84 -15.61 -23.29
CA ASN A 198 7.42 -14.32 -22.76
C ASN A 198 6.82 -14.38 -21.34
N TRP A 199 6.72 -15.58 -20.73
CA TRP A 199 5.96 -15.79 -19.49
C TRP A 199 6.53 -15.21 -18.19
N ARG A 200 7.55 -14.34 -18.22
CA ARG A 200 8.03 -13.69 -17.00
C ARG A 200 6.91 -12.95 -16.23
N ASN A 201 5.78 -12.69 -16.90
CA ASN A 201 4.65 -11.92 -16.39
C ASN A 201 3.27 -12.62 -16.48
N ASP A 202 3.18 -13.88 -16.93
CA ASP A 202 1.95 -14.36 -17.60
C ASP A 202 1.18 -15.54 -16.98
N VAL A 203 1.62 -16.15 -15.87
CA VAL A 203 0.70 -16.86 -14.94
C VAL A 203 1.26 -16.83 -13.52
N GLY A 204 0.39 -17.11 -12.55
CA GLY A 204 0.83 -17.37 -11.20
C GLY A 204 1.64 -18.68 -11.07
N ASP A 205 2.82 -18.61 -10.47
CA ASP A 205 3.64 -19.79 -10.14
C ASP A 205 4.44 -19.68 -8.84
N PHE A 206 4.15 -18.65 -8.03
CA PHE A 206 4.84 -18.34 -6.79
C PHE A 206 6.38 -18.26 -6.91
N GLY A 207 6.90 -18.11 -8.14
CA GLY A 207 8.32 -17.95 -8.41
C GLY A 207 9.19 -19.17 -8.08
N PHE A 208 8.63 -20.40 -8.10
CA PHE A 208 9.35 -21.61 -7.69
C PHE A 208 10.69 -21.81 -8.44
N LYS A 209 11.75 -22.08 -7.67
CA LYS A 209 13.08 -22.45 -8.18
C LYS A 209 13.63 -23.64 -7.41
N LEU A 210 14.21 -24.59 -8.15
CA LEU A 210 14.95 -25.70 -7.58
C LEU A 210 16.33 -25.27 -7.07
N GLU A 211 17.05 -24.51 -7.89
CA GLU A 211 18.39 -23.97 -7.64
C GLU A 211 18.55 -22.66 -8.44
N PRO A 212 19.47 -21.74 -8.07
CA PRO A 212 19.74 -20.55 -8.89
C PRO A 212 20.07 -20.94 -10.35
N GLY A 213 19.22 -20.53 -11.29
CA GLY A 213 19.41 -20.76 -12.73
C GLY A 213 18.86 -22.09 -13.28
N ARG A 214 18.21 -22.94 -12.46
CA ARG A 214 17.45 -24.10 -12.95
C ARG A 214 15.95 -23.88 -12.78
N TYR A 215 15.23 -24.06 -13.88
CA TYR A 215 13.78 -23.90 -13.99
C TYR A 215 13.13 -25.26 -14.26
N THR A 216 11.89 -25.43 -13.80
CA THR A 216 11.11 -26.68 -13.91
C THR A 216 9.95 -26.50 -14.86
N HIS A 217 9.85 -27.29 -15.92
CA HIS A 217 8.75 -27.22 -16.88
C HIS A 217 7.47 -27.85 -16.30
N CYS A 218 6.29 -27.32 -16.65
CA CYS A 218 5.05 -28.06 -16.44
C CYS A 218 4.72 -28.96 -17.64
N ALA A 219 3.92 -30.01 -17.39
CA ALA A 219 3.41 -30.87 -18.44
C ALA A 219 2.31 -30.16 -19.25
N SER A 220 2.12 -30.56 -20.51
CA SER A 220 1.07 -30.02 -21.38
C SER A 220 -0.33 -30.56 -21.05
N THR A 221 -0.41 -31.65 -20.28
CA THR A 221 -1.65 -32.32 -19.90
C THR A 221 -2.03 -31.98 -18.46
N GLU A 222 -3.26 -31.50 -18.26
CA GLU A 222 -3.80 -31.21 -16.93
C GLU A 222 -3.78 -32.46 -16.03
N GLY A 223 -3.30 -32.30 -14.79
CA GLY A 223 -3.14 -33.40 -13.84
C GLY A 223 -1.85 -34.22 -13.98
N ASP A 224 -1.04 -33.97 -15.01
CA ASP A 224 0.30 -34.55 -15.11
C ASP A 224 1.31 -33.72 -14.30
N VAL A 225 1.79 -34.33 -13.22
CA VAL A 225 2.75 -33.75 -12.28
C VAL A 225 4.13 -34.39 -12.37
N SER A 226 4.40 -35.18 -13.42
CA SER A 226 5.63 -35.96 -13.56
C SER A 226 6.91 -35.13 -13.64
N LEU A 227 6.80 -33.87 -14.07
CA LEU A 227 7.90 -32.91 -14.17
C LEU A 227 8.06 -32.05 -12.90
N SER A 228 7.19 -32.24 -11.92
CA SER A 228 7.10 -31.40 -10.74
C SER A 228 8.04 -31.88 -9.64
N PRO A 229 8.89 -30.99 -9.08
CA PRO A 229 9.78 -31.35 -7.98
C PRO A 229 9.05 -31.48 -6.64
N ALA A 230 7.84 -30.93 -6.54
CA ALA A 230 6.97 -31.11 -5.40
C ALA A 230 5.53 -31.12 -5.89
N ILE A 231 4.69 -31.91 -5.23
CA ILE A 231 3.29 -32.10 -5.61
C ILE A 231 2.38 -31.96 -4.41
N ILE A 232 1.13 -31.61 -4.69
CA ILE A 232 0.04 -31.82 -3.76
C ILE A 232 -0.26 -33.33 -3.73
N SER A 233 0.04 -33.98 -2.61
CA SER A 233 -0.08 -35.43 -2.44
C SER A 233 -1.40 -35.90 -1.84
N TYR A 234 -2.29 -34.96 -1.50
CA TYR A 234 -3.63 -35.26 -1.00
C TYR A 234 -4.32 -36.31 -1.87
N GLN A 235 -4.79 -37.35 -1.20
CA GLN A 235 -5.69 -38.36 -1.74
C GLN A 235 -6.89 -38.40 -0.82
N PRO A 236 -8.13 -38.31 -1.34
CA PRO A 236 -9.32 -38.37 -0.50
C PRO A 236 -9.32 -39.66 0.32
N SER A 237 -9.47 -39.52 1.63
CA SER A 237 -9.51 -40.67 2.55
C SER A 237 -10.84 -41.44 2.43
N ILE A 238 -11.91 -40.76 2.01
CA ILE A 238 -13.24 -41.34 1.81
C ILE A 238 -13.77 -40.94 0.42
N THR A 239 -13.98 -41.94 -0.44
CA THR A 239 -14.56 -41.78 -1.79
C THR A 239 -15.82 -42.62 -1.97
N SER A 240 -16.60 -42.85 -0.90
CA SER A 240 -17.87 -43.57 -1.01
C SER A 240 -18.94 -42.78 -1.76
N SER A 241 -18.87 -41.45 -1.69
CA SER A 241 -19.76 -40.54 -2.40
C SER A 241 -19.06 -39.22 -2.72
N VAL A 242 -19.65 -38.44 -3.64
CA VAL A 242 -19.20 -37.06 -3.91
C VAL A 242 -19.33 -36.16 -2.68
N ASP A 243 -20.32 -36.44 -1.82
CA ASP A 243 -20.61 -35.65 -0.63
C ASP A 243 -19.51 -35.87 0.43
N ASP A 244 -19.00 -37.10 0.57
CA ASP A 244 -17.87 -37.39 1.46
C ASP A 244 -16.60 -36.66 1.05
N LEU A 245 -16.30 -36.61 -0.26
CA LEU A 245 -15.17 -35.84 -0.80
C LEU A 245 -15.28 -34.34 -0.46
N ILE A 246 -16.47 -33.78 -0.59
CA ILE A 246 -16.73 -32.35 -0.33
C ILE A 246 -16.61 -32.06 1.16
N GLU A 247 -17.15 -32.91 2.03
CA GLU A 247 -17.04 -32.73 3.49
C GLU A 247 -15.59 -32.85 3.96
N GLU A 248 -14.82 -33.82 3.45
CA GLU A 248 -13.39 -33.96 3.78
C GLU A 248 -12.60 -32.70 3.38
N LEU A 249 -12.77 -32.22 2.14
CA LEU A 249 -12.09 -31.01 1.68
C LEU A 249 -12.58 -29.75 2.42
N SER A 250 -13.87 -29.66 2.75
CA SER A 250 -14.42 -28.57 3.57
C SER A 250 -13.75 -28.54 4.94
N MET A 251 -13.63 -29.69 5.61
CA MET A 251 -12.92 -29.79 6.88
C MET A 251 -11.46 -29.34 6.76
N LEU A 252 -10.77 -29.76 5.70
CA LEU A 252 -9.34 -29.46 5.50
C LEU A 252 -9.06 -28.00 5.10
N LEU A 253 -9.91 -27.39 4.28
CA LEU A 253 -9.63 -26.08 3.65
C LEU A 253 -10.40 -24.93 4.31
N THR A 254 -11.59 -25.19 4.83
CA THR A 254 -12.47 -24.16 5.41
C THR A 254 -12.77 -24.42 6.89
N SER A 255 -12.14 -25.43 7.50
CA SER A 255 -12.45 -25.88 8.86
C SER A 255 -13.91 -26.32 9.03
N GLY A 256 -14.53 -26.81 7.94
CA GLY A 256 -15.93 -27.24 7.93
C GLY A 256 -16.94 -26.12 7.70
N ARG A 257 -16.49 -24.87 7.51
CA ARG A 257 -17.36 -23.69 7.38
C ARG A 257 -17.99 -23.50 6.00
N LEU A 258 -17.65 -24.34 5.00
CA LEU A 258 -18.19 -24.18 3.64
C LEU A 258 -19.73 -24.20 3.69
N SER A 259 -20.36 -23.12 3.24
CA SER A 259 -21.82 -22.97 3.32
C SER A 259 -22.55 -24.04 2.50
N ASP A 260 -23.78 -24.38 2.90
CA ASP A 260 -24.60 -25.37 2.17
C ASP A 260 -24.80 -25.00 0.70
N MET A 261 -24.91 -23.70 0.41
CA MET A 261 -25.01 -23.19 -0.94
C MET A 261 -23.72 -23.43 -1.74
N ASN A 262 -22.55 -23.12 -1.16
CA ASN A 262 -21.26 -23.35 -1.81
C ASN A 262 -20.97 -24.85 -1.96
N LYS A 263 -21.35 -25.69 -0.97
CA LYS A 263 -21.32 -27.16 -1.08
C LYS A 263 -22.16 -27.64 -2.25
N ALA A 264 -23.39 -27.14 -2.41
CA ALA A 264 -24.26 -27.51 -3.53
C ALA A 264 -23.68 -27.10 -4.89
N LEU A 265 -23.08 -25.91 -4.99
CA LEU A 265 -22.42 -25.46 -6.21
C LEU A 265 -21.22 -26.35 -6.57
N VAL A 266 -20.34 -26.63 -5.61
CA VAL A 266 -19.19 -27.54 -5.80
C VAL A 266 -19.67 -28.93 -6.20
N ARG A 267 -20.68 -29.47 -5.50
CA ARG A 267 -21.28 -30.77 -5.79
C ARG A 267 -21.79 -30.87 -7.21
N SER A 268 -22.62 -29.92 -7.63
CA SER A 268 -23.18 -29.92 -8.99
C SER A 268 -22.10 -29.83 -10.07
N THR A 269 -20.99 -29.14 -9.77
CA THR A 269 -19.85 -28.97 -10.68
C THR A 269 -19.04 -30.27 -10.84
N ILE A 270 -18.74 -30.96 -9.74
CA ILE A 270 -17.82 -32.11 -9.77
C ILE A 270 -18.53 -33.46 -9.95
N LEU A 271 -19.83 -33.55 -9.65
CA LEU A 271 -20.61 -34.78 -9.75
C LEU A 271 -20.53 -35.47 -11.13
N PRO A 272 -20.55 -34.76 -12.28
CA PRO A 272 -20.42 -35.41 -13.58
C PRO A 272 -19.08 -36.14 -13.75
N TYR A 273 -17.98 -35.54 -13.31
CA TYR A 273 -16.64 -36.13 -13.39
C TYR A 273 -16.49 -37.29 -12.41
N TYR A 274 -16.98 -37.12 -11.19
CA TYR A 274 -17.00 -38.16 -10.17
C TYR A 274 -17.79 -39.39 -10.64
N SER A 275 -18.98 -39.16 -11.22
CA SER A 275 -19.85 -40.24 -11.73
C SER A 275 -19.25 -40.95 -12.95
N ALA A 276 -18.39 -40.28 -13.71
CA ALA A 276 -17.64 -40.87 -14.81
C ALA A 276 -16.40 -41.66 -14.35
N GLY A 277 -16.09 -41.68 -13.05
CA GLY A 277 -14.92 -42.33 -12.47
C GLY A 277 -13.64 -41.49 -12.51
N ASP A 278 -13.69 -40.25 -13.00
CA ASP A 278 -12.56 -39.32 -13.00
C ASP A 278 -12.48 -38.57 -11.67
N ILE A 279 -12.22 -39.33 -10.60
CA ILE A 279 -12.14 -38.82 -9.23
C ILE A 279 -10.99 -37.82 -9.10
N GLY A 280 -9.88 -38.02 -9.83
CA GLY A 280 -8.74 -37.11 -9.84
C GLY A 280 -9.11 -35.72 -10.33
N ARG A 281 -9.79 -35.62 -11.47
CA ARG A 281 -10.27 -34.33 -11.98
C ARG A 281 -11.34 -33.70 -11.09
N ALA A 282 -12.28 -34.51 -10.58
CA ALA A 282 -13.28 -34.04 -9.62
C ALA A 282 -12.62 -33.42 -8.38
N THR A 283 -11.57 -34.06 -7.86
CA THR A 283 -10.80 -33.58 -6.70
C THR A 283 -10.07 -32.27 -7.00
N ARG A 284 -9.40 -32.17 -8.16
CA ARG A 284 -8.69 -30.92 -8.55
C ARG A 284 -9.65 -29.74 -8.70
N ILE A 285 -10.79 -29.94 -9.36
CA ILE A 285 -11.83 -28.89 -9.47
C ILE A 285 -12.32 -28.47 -8.08
N ALA A 286 -12.59 -29.43 -7.18
CA ALA A 286 -13.01 -29.12 -5.82
C ALA A 286 -11.94 -28.35 -5.04
N GLN A 287 -10.66 -28.72 -5.13
CA GLN A 287 -9.54 -28.00 -4.50
C GLN A 287 -9.45 -26.56 -4.99
N GLN A 288 -9.57 -26.33 -6.31
CA GLN A 288 -9.54 -24.99 -6.90
C GLN A 288 -10.72 -24.13 -6.43
N LEU A 289 -11.93 -24.69 -6.38
CA LEU A 289 -13.13 -23.98 -5.93
C LEU A 289 -13.08 -23.67 -4.43
N LEU A 290 -12.72 -24.63 -3.58
CA LEU A 290 -12.67 -24.43 -2.13
C LEU A 290 -11.53 -23.49 -1.72
N PHE A 291 -10.38 -23.51 -2.41
CA PHE A 291 -9.35 -22.52 -2.19
C PHE A 291 -9.87 -21.11 -2.49
N SER A 292 -10.60 -20.92 -3.58
CA SER A 292 -11.13 -19.60 -3.99
C SER A 292 -12.43 -19.19 -3.28
N ALA A 293 -12.95 -20.00 -2.37
CA ALA A 293 -14.16 -19.71 -1.61
C ALA A 293 -13.87 -18.74 -0.46
N PRO A 294 -14.77 -17.79 -0.14
CA PRO A 294 -14.55 -16.84 0.94
C PRO A 294 -14.27 -17.50 2.31
N GLU A 295 -14.81 -18.71 2.55
CA GLU A 295 -14.58 -19.51 3.77
C GLU A 295 -13.14 -20.01 3.94
N HIS A 296 -12.36 -20.05 2.86
CA HIS A 296 -10.92 -20.30 2.94
C HIS A 296 -10.12 -19.03 3.27
N HIS A 297 -10.68 -17.86 3.00
CA HIS A 297 -9.98 -16.58 3.07
C HIS A 297 -10.33 -15.75 4.31
N ALA A 298 -11.42 -16.05 4.98
CA ALA A 298 -11.80 -15.46 6.26
C ALA A 298 -12.30 -16.55 7.22
N THR A 299 -12.20 -16.31 8.53
CA THR A 299 -12.57 -17.30 9.53
C THR A 299 -14.05 -17.32 9.91
N GLY A 300 -14.84 -16.35 9.45
CA GLY A 300 -16.30 -16.34 9.66
C GLY A 300 -17.06 -17.22 8.66
N VAL A 301 -18.36 -17.42 8.92
CA VAL A 301 -19.28 -18.14 8.00
C VAL A 301 -20.03 -17.13 7.12
N PRO A 302 -19.69 -17.01 5.82
CA PRO A 302 -20.40 -16.16 4.88
C PRO A 302 -21.79 -16.71 4.57
N ARG A 303 -22.74 -15.80 4.39
CA ARG A 303 -24.08 -16.11 3.88
C ARG A 303 -24.25 -15.41 2.55
N VAL A 304 -24.24 -16.16 1.47
CA VAL A 304 -24.27 -15.64 0.09
C VAL A 304 -25.63 -15.91 -0.54
N THR A 305 -26.13 -14.95 -1.31
CA THR A 305 -27.43 -15.00 -2.00
C THR A 305 -27.42 -15.81 -3.31
N GLY A 306 -26.24 -16.25 -3.75
CA GLY A 306 -26.03 -16.91 -5.05
C GLY A 306 -26.13 -15.97 -6.25
N VAL A 307 -26.37 -14.67 -6.04
CA VAL A 307 -26.40 -13.65 -7.10
C VAL A 307 -24.99 -13.10 -7.30
N PRO A 308 -24.43 -13.15 -8.53
CA PRO A 308 -23.15 -12.51 -8.82
C PRO A 308 -23.16 -11.03 -8.46
N ARG A 309 -22.03 -10.54 -7.95
CA ARG A 309 -21.87 -9.11 -7.66
C ARG A 309 -21.86 -8.34 -8.97
N GLN A 310 -22.64 -7.26 -9.05
CA GLN A 310 -22.66 -6.40 -10.23
C GLN A 310 -21.54 -5.37 -10.15
N ALA A 311 -20.72 -5.25 -11.20
CA ALA A 311 -19.76 -4.16 -11.32
C ALA A 311 -20.51 -2.82 -11.47
N ALA A 312 -19.96 -1.74 -10.91
CA ALA A 312 -20.52 -0.41 -11.12
C ALA A 312 -20.44 -0.04 -12.62
N SER A 313 -21.57 0.28 -13.25
CA SER A 313 -21.62 0.85 -14.61
C SER A 313 -22.06 2.31 -14.58
N TYR A 314 -21.65 3.07 -15.61
CA TYR A 314 -22.16 4.40 -15.90
C TYR A 314 -22.78 4.39 -17.30
N ASP A 315 -24.06 4.76 -17.38
CA ASP A 315 -24.84 4.54 -18.61
C ASP A 315 -24.65 5.64 -19.68
N ASP A 316 -24.20 6.84 -19.30
CA ASP A 316 -24.10 7.99 -20.21
C ASP A 316 -22.67 8.31 -20.68
N SER A 317 -22.55 9.12 -21.74
CA SER A 317 -21.25 9.68 -22.16
C SER A 317 -20.94 10.93 -21.31
N PRO A 318 -19.69 11.11 -20.85
CA PRO A 318 -19.34 12.25 -20.03
C PRO A 318 -19.56 13.59 -20.76
N VAL A 319 -20.27 14.52 -20.11
CA VAL A 319 -20.56 15.87 -20.66
C VAL A 319 -19.34 16.81 -20.56
N GLN A 320 -18.46 16.57 -19.59
CA GLN A 320 -17.33 17.46 -19.28
C GLN A 320 -16.05 17.05 -20.03
N PRO A 321 -15.18 18.03 -20.43
CA PRO A 321 -13.91 17.75 -21.11
C PRO A 321 -13.00 16.84 -20.29
N TYR A 322 -12.23 15.95 -20.92
CA TYR A 322 -11.33 15.02 -20.23
C TYR A 322 -10.19 15.74 -19.48
N LYS A 323 -9.87 15.27 -18.27
CA LYS A 323 -8.66 15.65 -17.52
C LYS A 323 -8.05 14.42 -16.85
N ALA A 324 -6.73 14.36 -16.81
CA ALA A 324 -5.97 13.29 -16.17
C ALA A 324 -4.88 13.84 -15.25
N LEU A 325 -4.78 13.27 -14.04
CA LEU A 325 -3.64 13.46 -13.15
C LEU A 325 -2.80 12.17 -13.15
N VAL A 326 -1.50 12.30 -13.41
CA VAL A 326 -0.53 11.22 -13.27
C VAL A 326 0.38 11.57 -12.09
N VAL A 327 0.24 10.82 -11.00
CA VAL A 327 1.05 10.97 -9.79
C VAL A 327 2.22 10.01 -9.89
N TYR A 328 3.42 10.56 -10.01
CA TYR A 328 4.67 9.81 -10.10
C TYR A 328 5.42 9.89 -8.77
N VAL A 329 5.44 8.80 -8.00
CA VAL A 329 6.04 8.78 -6.66
C VAL A 329 7.40 8.08 -6.65
N MET A 330 8.42 8.82 -6.26
CA MET A 330 9.76 8.31 -6.01
C MET A 330 9.85 7.78 -4.56
N ASN A 331 9.49 6.52 -4.37
CA ASN A 331 9.37 5.89 -3.04
C ASN A 331 10.75 5.71 -2.38
N GLY A 332 10.83 6.13 -1.12
CA GLY A 332 12.04 6.05 -0.29
C GLY A 332 12.59 7.41 0.11
N GLY A 333 11.89 8.51 -0.13
CA GLY A 333 12.39 9.85 0.18
C GLY A 333 13.41 10.36 -0.83
N CYS A 334 12.95 11.07 -1.86
CA CYS A 334 13.78 11.58 -2.93
C CYS A 334 14.75 12.66 -2.41
N ASP A 335 16.01 12.63 -2.87
CA ASP A 335 16.97 13.70 -2.62
C ASP A 335 16.68 14.92 -3.49
N SER A 336 15.58 15.59 -3.16
CA SER A 336 15.01 16.70 -3.91
C SER A 336 15.86 17.97 -3.90
N PHE A 337 16.84 18.07 -3.01
CA PHE A 337 17.80 19.18 -3.01
C PHE A 337 18.82 19.07 -4.16
N ASN A 338 18.94 17.89 -4.77
CA ASN A 338 19.66 17.69 -6.02
C ASN A 338 18.75 17.77 -7.26
N LEU A 339 17.43 17.85 -7.09
CA LEU A 339 16.49 18.11 -8.18
C LEU A 339 16.31 19.60 -8.47
N LEU A 340 16.29 20.41 -7.40
CA LEU A 340 16.17 21.87 -7.46
C LEU A 340 17.30 22.49 -6.63
N VAL A 341 18.35 22.96 -7.32
CA VAL A 341 19.57 23.48 -6.72
C VAL A 341 19.62 25.00 -6.84
N PRO A 342 19.88 25.78 -5.78
CA PRO A 342 20.10 27.22 -5.92
C PRO A 342 21.39 27.46 -6.72
N LYS A 343 21.31 28.23 -7.81
CA LYS A 343 22.44 28.47 -8.74
C LYS A 343 22.93 29.91 -8.73
N GLY A 344 22.03 30.85 -8.42
CA GLY A 344 22.29 32.29 -8.39
C GLY A 344 22.31 32.90 -6.98
N GLN A 345 22.08 34.21 -6.93
CA GLN A 345 21.98 34.95 -5.66
C GLN A 345 20.69 34.60 -4.93
N CYS A 346 20.82 34.37 -3.63
CA CYS A 346 19.73 34.24 -2.68
C CYS A 346 19.77 35.42 -1.69
N GLN A 347 18.73 35.56 -0.86
CA GLN A 347 18.65 36.63 0.15
C GLN A 347 19.88 36.71 1.07
N ASN A 348 20.55 35.59 1.33
CA ASN A 348 21.68 35.49 2.25
C ASN A 348 23.06 35.38 1.57
N GLY A 349 23.12 35.51 0.23
CA GLY A 349 24.38 35.52 -0.53
C GLY A 349 24.36 34.59 -1.74
N ASP A 350 25.50 33.95 -2.01
CA ASP A 350 25.64 33.00 -3.12
C ASP A 350 25.01 31.64 -2.74
N GLY A 351 23.80 31.40 -3.25
CA GLY A 351 23.04 30.19 -2.96
C GLY A 351 23.72 28.91 -3.39
N TYR A 352 24.50 28.94 -4.48
CA TYR A 352 25.24 27.76 -4.92
C TYR A 352 26.35 27.40 -3.94
N ASN A 353 27.06 28.39 -3.39
CA ASN A 353 28.07 28.15 -2.36
C ASN A 353 27.45 27.67 -1.04
N GLU A 354 26.28 28.19 -0.66
CA GLU A 354 25.51 27.67 0.48
C GLU A 354 25.17 26.19 0.29
N TYR A 355 24.66 25.83 -0.90
CA TYR A 355 24.37 24.45 -1.26
C TYR A 355 25.60 23.55 -1.22
N VAL A 356 26.72 23.94 -1.85
CA VAL A 356 27.97 23.17 -1.84
C VAL A 356 28.46 22.96 -0.40
N LYS A 357 28.38 23.99 0.45
CA LYS A 357 28.79 23.90 1.85
C LYS A 357 27.87 22.96 2.65
N ALA A 358 26.56 23.02 2.44
CA ALA A 358 25.61 22.17 3.17
C ALA A 358 25.69 20.69 2.74
N ARG A 359 25.89 20.45 1.44
CA ARG A 359 25.92 19.11 0.83
C ARG A 359 27.29 18.42 0.89
N GLY A 360 28.38 19.17 0.97
CA GLY A 360 29.73 18.61 0.94
C GLY A 360 29.97 17.77 -0.32
N SER A 361 30.36 16.50 -0.15
CA SER A 361 30.62 15.57 -1.24
C SER A 361 29.40 15.19 -2.09
N HIS A 362 28.19 15.53 -1.65
CA HIS A 362 26.94 15.24 -2.39
C HIS A 362 26.47 16.40 -3.26
N ALA A 363 27.23 17.50 -3.31
CA ALA A 363 26.93 18.65 -4.14
C ALA A 363 27.14 18.33 -5.62
N LEU A 364 26.17 18.67 -6.46
CA LEU A 364 26.28 18.60 -7.91
C LEU A 364 27.18 19.73 -8.43
N ALA A 365 27.96 19.41 -9.48
CA ALA A 365 28.79 20.39 -10.16
C ALA A 365 27.93 21.45 -10.85
N LYS A 366 28.32 22.73 -10.77
CA LYS A 366 27.53 23.83 -11.37
C LYS A 366 27.31 23.66 -12.87
N SER A 367 28.23 22.98 -13.55
CA SER A 367 28.18 22.68 -14.99
C SER A 367 27.16 21.61 -15.38
N SER A 368 26.73 20.75 -14.45
CA SER A 368 25.70 19.73 -14.68
C SER A 368 24.29 20.22 -14.32
N LEU A 369 24.11 21.54 -14.20
CA LEU A 369 22.84 22.17 -13.83
C LEU A 369 22.30 23.03 -14.96
N ILE A 370 21.14 22.66 -15.47
CA ILE A 370 20.33 23.44 -16.42
C ILE A 370 19.72 24.62 -15.67
N SER A 371 20.03 25.86 -16.07
CA SER A 371 19.50 27.06 -15.43
C SER A 371 17.99 27.20 -15.62
N ILE A 372 17.31 27.60 -14.55
CA ILE A 372 15.91 28.01 -14.53
C ILE A 372 15.72 29.26 -13.66
N ASP A 373 14.91 30.21 -14.11
CA ASP A 373 14.59 31.43 -13.35
C ASP A 373 13.40 31.19 -12.42
N ALA A 374 13.43 31.68 -11.19
CA ALA A 374 12.36 31.42 -10.22
C ALA A 374 11.01 32.06 -10.59
N ASN A 375 11.04 33.20 -11.31
CA ASN A 375 9.91 34.08 -11.70
C ASN A 375 8.73 34.16 -10.72
N SER A 376 9.02 34.10 -9.41
CA SER A 376 8.03 34.10 -8.34
C SER A 376 8.38 35.26 -7.39
N PRO A 377 7.48 36.22 -7.13
CA PRO A 377 7.82 37.49 -6.48
C PRO A 377 8.49 37.38 -5.10
N ASN A 378 8.24 36.28 -4.39
CA ASN A 378 8.68 36.09 -3.00
C ASN A 378 9.72 34.97 -2.84
N GLN A 379 10.30 34.45 -3.93
CA GLN A 379 11.26 33.36 -3.83
C GLN A 379 12.61 33.85 -3.26
N ASN A 380 13.21 33.04 -2.40
CA ASN A 380 14.45 33.39 -1.69
C ASN A 380 15.68 33.47 -2.59
N CYS A 381 15.64 32.83 -3.75
CA CYS A 381 16.71 32.81 -4.75
C CYS A 381 16.18 33.21 -6.13
N GLN A 382 17.02 33.90 -6.90
CA GLN A 382 16.64 34.42 -8.22
C GLN A 382 16.74 33.37 -9.34
N GLU A 383 17.75 32.49 -9.25
CA GLU A 383 18.06 31.47 -10.25
C GLU A 383 18.34 30.13 -9.57
N PHE A 384 17.78 29.07 -10.15
CA PHE A 384 17.97 27.69 -9.74
C PHE A 384 18.54 26.86 -10.89
N GLY A 385 18.92 25.62 -10.58
CA GLY A 385 19.43 24.63 -11.49
C GLY A 385 18.67 23.32 -11.34
N VAL A 386 18.29 22.72 -12.46
CA VAL A 386 17.80 21.34 -12.54
C VAL A 386 18.94 20.45 -13.03
N TYR A 387 19.10 19.27 -12.44
CA TYR A 387 20.15 18.34 -12.85
C TYR A 387 19.96 17.85 -14.29
N ASP A 388 21.04 17.80 -15.07
CA ASP A 388 21.02 17.46 -16.49
C ASP A 388 20.60 16.02 -16.81
N ALA A 389 20.70 15.08 -15.85
CA ALA A 389 20.12 13.75 -16.02
C ALA A 389 18.59 13.72 -16.03
N LEU A 390 17.92 14.82 -15.64
CA LEU A 390 16.48 15.04 -15.74
C LEU A 390 16.18 16.24 -16.66
N ASP A 391 16.93 16.37 -17.75
CA ASP A 391 16.84 17.47 -18.71
C ASP A 391 15.41 17.77 -19.19
N VAL A 392 14.55 16.76 -19.33
CA VAL A 392 13.15 16.95 -19.73
C VAL A 392 12.41 17.90 -18.78
N VAL A 393 12.69 17.86 -17.48
CA VAL A 393 12.03 18.73 -16.50
C VAL A 393 12.50 20.18 -16.68
N GLY A 394 13.81 20.38 -16.89
CA GLY A 394 14.38 21.69 -17.18
C GLY A 394 13.83 22.28 -18.49
N GLU A 395 13.69 21.48 -19.53
CA GLU A 395 13.09 21.88 -20.81
C GLU A 395 11.62 22.28 -20.65
N LEU A 396 10.81 21.48 -19.95
CA LEU A 396 9.40 21.78 -19.70
C LEU A 396 9.22 23.06 -18.89
N TYR A 397 10.08 23.28 -17.89
CA TYR A 397 10.07 24.51 -17.10
C TYR A 397 10.34 25.73 -17.98
N ASN A 398 11.43 25.68 -18.76
CA ASN A 398 11.83 26.77 -19.64
C ASN A 398 10.83 27.03 -20.79
N ASN A 399 10.04 26.01 -21.16
CA ASN A 399 8.94 26.12 -22.10
C ASN A 399 7.61 26.61 -21.47
N GLY A 400 7.54 26.76 -20.15
CA GLY A 400 6.33 27.23 -19.45
C GLY A 400 5.29 26.17 -19.15
N THR A 401 5.63 24.89 -19.28
CA THR A 401 4.73 23.75 -19.03
C THR A 401 5.16 22.92 -17.82
N ALA A 402 6.01 23.47 -16.96
CA ALA A 402 6.31 22.92 -15.64
C ALA A 402 6.58 24.02 -14.61
N LEU A 403 6.33 23.70 -13.34
CA LEU A 403 6.64 24.50 -12.15
C LEU A 403 7.21 23.60 -11.06
N PHE A 404 7.83 24.21 -10.05
CA PHE A 404 8.30 23.51 -8.85
C PHE A 404 7.52 23.94 -7.60
N PHE A 405 7.42 23.02 -6.65
CA PHE A 405 7.03 23.26 -5.27
C PHE A 405 8.28 23.14 -4.38
N ALA A 406 8.61 24.19 -3.65
CA ALA A 406 9.77 24.23 -2.76
C ALA A 406 9.36 23.95 -1.31
N ASN A 407 10.25 23.29 -0.56
CA ASN A 407 10.09 22.95 0.86
C ASN A 407 8.67 22.45 1.24
N THR A 408 8.21 21.48 0.47
CA THR A 408 6.88 20.89 0.56
C THR A 408 6.91 19.58 1.33
N GLY A 409 5.87 19.31 2.12
CA GLY A 409 5.76 18.07 2.88
C GLY A 409 4.46 18.00 3.68
N VAL A 410 4.30 16.92 4.43
CA VAL A 410 3.13 16.72 5.32
C VAL A 410 3.24 17.71 6.49
N LEU A 411 2.15 18.42 6.80
CA LEU A 411 2.01 19.28 7.96
C LEU A 411 0.60 19.13 8.52
N SER A 412 0.47 19.18 9.85
CA SER A 412 -0.85 19.25 10.52
C SER A 412 -1.35 20.70 10.64
N GLN A 413 -0.43 21.67 10.63
CA GLN A 413 -0.66 23.12 10.69
C GLN A 413 0.66 23.86 10.38
N PRO A 414 0.63 25.18 10.08
CA PRO A 414 1.85 25.98 9.96
C PRO A 414 2.69 25.95 11.25
N MET A 415 4.00 25.68 11.14
CA MET A 415 4.92 25.64 12.28
C MET A 415 6.40 25.84 11.86
N ASN A 416 7.26 26.15 12.83
CA ASN A 416 8.71 26.28 12.70
C ASN A 416 9.45 25.75 13.96
N LYS A 417 10.79 25.82 14.00
CA LYS A 417 11.59 25.22 15.09
C LYS A 417 11.40 25.88 16.46
N HIS A 418 10.86 27.10 16.49
CA HIS A 418 10.56 27.85 17.72
C HIS A 418 9.19 27.49 18.31
N ASP A 419 8.37 26.76 17.56
CA ASP A 419 7.12 26.19 18.05
C ASP A 419 7.39 24.85 18.74
N GLU A 420 6.44 24.34 19.53
CA GLU A 420 6.52 22.99 20.11
C GLU A 420 6.24 21.89 19.06
N TRP A 421 6.91 21.97 17.89
CA TRP A 421 6.65 21.14 16.70
C TRP A 421 6.64 19.63 16.98
N VAL A 422 7.45 19.17 17.94
CA VAL A 422 7.47 17.76 18.38
C VAL A 422 6.12 17.33 18.98
N LYS A 423 5.44 18.22 19.70
CA LYS A 423 4.11 17.95 20.28
C LYS A 423 2.98 18.20 19.28
N GLU A 424 3.13 19.19 18.40
CA GLU A 424 2.11 19.59 17.43
C GLU A 424 2.03 18.66 16.20
N THR A 425 3.05 17.81 16.01
CA THR A 425 3.02 16.78 14.97
C THR A 425 2.35 15.53 15.52
N SER A 426 1.18 15.18 14.99
CA SER A 426 0.37 14.02 15.45
C SER A 426 0.81 12.67 14.86
N PHE A 427 1.77 12.67 13.94
CA PHE A 427 2.25 11.50 13.22
C PHE A 427 3.76 11.31 13.36
N GLN A 428 4.23 10.09 13.19
CA GLN A 428 5.66 9.78 13.27
C GLN A 428 6.42 10.32 12.06
N LEU A 429 7.35 11.23 12.32
CA LEU A 429 8.28 11.74 11.31
C LEU A 429 9.44 10.76 11.07
N PHE A 430 10.04 10.89 9.88
CA PHE A 430 11.23 10.16 9.47
C PHE A 430 11.04 8.64 9.36
N ALA A 431 9.81 8.18 9.15
CA ALA A 431 9.49 6.78 8.90
C ALA A 431 8.75 6.66 7.56
N HIS A 432 9.21 5.79 6.65
CA HIS A 432 8.64 5.65 5.31
C HIS A 432 7.14 5.32 5.34
N ASN A 433 6.75 4.34 6.16
CA ASN A 433 5.36 3.90 6.28
C ASN A 433 4.45 5.05 6.71
N THR A 434 4.81 5.76 7.78
CA THR A 434 3.97 6.82 8.32
C THR A 434 3.95 8.04 7.40
N MET A 435 5.09 8.53 6.94
CA MET A 435 5.11 9.73 6.11
C MET A 435 4.52 9.50 4.71
N LEU A 436 4.67 8.31 4.13
CA LEU A 436 3.99 7.95 2.88
C LEU A 436 2.47 7.83 3.10
N HIS A 437 2.04 7.27 4.23
CA HIS A 437 0.63 7.23 4.61
C HIS A 437 0.05 8.64 4.73
N GLU A 438 0.72 9.53 5.46
CA GLU A 438 0.24 10.90 5.66
C GLU A 438 0.27 11.74 4.37
N TYR A 439 1.21 11.49 3.46
CA TYR A 439 1.16 12.05 2.11
C TYR A 439 -0.09 11.56 1.35
N ALA A 440 -0.37 10.26 1.44
CA ALA A 440 -1.45 9.61 0.72
C ALA A 440 -2.84 10.01 1.25
N THR A 441 -2.98 10.17 2.56
CA THR A 441 -4.24 10.51 3.22
C THR A 441 -4.40 12.01 3.40
N GLY A 442 -3.35 12.77 3.71
CA GLY A 442 -3.47 14.20 4.06
C GLY A 442 -4.40 14.45 5.24
N ASP A 443 -4.52 13.47 6.15
CA ASP A 443 -5.51 13.44 7.23
C ASP A 443 -4.91 12.91 8.54
N PRO A 444 -3.97 13.64 9.15
CA PRO A 444 -3.21 13.23 10.33
C PRO A 444 -4.03 13.21 11.63
N TYR A 445 -5.32 13.53 11.54
CA TYR A 445 -6.30 13.47 12.63
C TYR A 445 -7.46 12.52 12.32
N GLU A 446 -7.34 11.77 11.21
CA GLU A 446 -8.28 10.71 10.82
C GLU A 446 -9.75 11.17 10.69
N MET A 447 -9.98 12.42 10.29
CA MET A 447 -11.32 12.99 10.09
C MET A 447 -12.14 12.21 9.05
N ASN A 448 -11.46 11.60 8.07
CA ASN A 448 -11.98 10.69 7.06
C ASN A 448 -11.10 9.43 6.99
N ALA A 449 -10.86 8.79 8.14
CA ALA A 449 -10.02 7.58 8.27
C ALA A 449 -10.27 6.52 7.17
N GLY A 450 -9.21 5.87 6.70
CA GLY A 450 -9.30 4.83 5.67
C GLY A 450 -9.45 5.33 4.23
N THR A 451 -9.48 6.65 3.99
CA THR A 451 -9.56 7.24 2.64
C THR A 451 -8.30 8.00 2.26
N GLY A 452 -7.94 7.97 0.97
CA GLY A 452 -6.87 8.76 0.37
C GLY A 452 -7.37 10.05 -0.26
N VAL A 453 -6.48 11.03 -0.37
CA VAL A 453 -6.82 12.36 -0.89
C VAL A 453 -7.37 12.31 -2.32
N PHE A 454 -6.81 11.48 -3.20
CA PHE A 454 -7.29 11.36 -4.58
C PHE A 454 -8.59 10.58 -4.68
N GLY A 455 -8.77 9.57 -3.83
CA GLY A 455 -10.05 8.89 -3.68
C GLY A 455 -11.18 9.86 -3.34
N ARG A 456 -10.96 10.69 -2.31
CA ARG A 456 -11.92 11.74 -1.90
C ARG A 456 -12.19 12.76 -3.01
N ILE A 457 -11.18 13.17 -3.77
CA ILE A 457 -11.38 14.04 -4.94
C ILE A 457 -12.33 13.38 -5.94
N LEU A 458 -12.08 12.12 -6.31
CA LEU A 458 -12.87 11.42 -7.31
C LEU A 458 -14.31 11.17 -6.85
N ASP A 459 -14.53 10.95 -5.55
CA ASP A 459 -15.87 10.81 -4.99
C ASP A 459 -16.72 12.07 -5.17
N LYS A 460 -16.15 13.24 -4.83
CA LYS A 460 -16.82 14.52 -5.00
C LYS A 460 -17.06 14.86 -6.47
N LEU A 461 -16.12 14.51 -7.35
CA LEU A 461 -16.33 14.65 -8.78
C LEU A 461 -17.47 13.74 -9.27
N ARG A 462 -17.57 12.49 -8.79
CA ARG A 462 -18.66 11.59 -9.17
C ARG A 462 -20.03 12.14 -8.79
N LEU A 463 -20.18 12.73 -7.61
CA LEU A 463 -21.42 13.41 -7.19
C LEU A 463 -21.86 14.54 -8.12
N LYS A 464 -20.88 15.17 -8.79
CA LYS A 464 -21.12 16.25 -9.74
C LYS A 464 -21.34 15.75 -11.17
N GLY A 465 -21.49 14.45 -11.36
CA GLY A 465 -21.72 13.82 -12.67
C GLY A 465 -20.46 13.65 -13.52
N TYR A 466 -19.26 13.76 -12.92
CA TYR A 466 -18.03 13.34 -13.60
C TYR A 466 -17.93 11.81 -13.61
N HIS A 467 -17.35 11.28 -14.69
CA HIS A 467 -17.07 9.86 -14.83
C HIS A 467 -15.62 9.64 -14.46
N THR A 468 -15.42 9.14 -13.24
CA THR A 468 -14.14 9.07 -12.58
C THR A 468 -13.55 7.66 -12.61
N SER A 469 -12.23 7.58 -12.57
CA SER A 469 -11.51 6.31 -12.45
C SER A 469 -10.20 6.52 -11.67
N ALA A 470 -10.02 5.69 -10.64
CA ALA A 470 -8.83 5.62 -9.81
C ALA A 470 -7.95 4.45 -10.28
N ASN A 471 -6.71 4.72 -10.70
CA ASN A 471 -5.88 3.73 -11.39
C ASN A 471 -4.52 3.57 -10.71
N ASN A 472 -4.34 2.46 -10.00
CA ASN A 472 -3.08 2.05 -9.41
C ASN A 472 -2.26 1.27 -10.43
N VAL A 473 -1.13 1.83 -10.85
CA VAL A 473 -0.20 1.14 -11.75
C VAL A 473 0.77 0.29 -10.94
N ASN A 474 1.35 0.89 -9.90
CA ASN A 474 2.21 0.21 -8.95
C ASN A 474 2.32 1.02 -7.63
N GLY A 475 1.74 0.51 -6.55
CA GLY A 475 2.01 0.98 -5.17
C GLY A 475 1.32 2.27 -4.71
N GLY A 476 0.15 2.64 -5.24
CA GLY A 476 -0.58 3.88 -4.94
C GLY A 476 -1.97 3.75 -4.32
N GLU A 477 -2.34 2.56 -3.89
CA GLU A 477 -3.73 2.23 -3.53
C GLU A 477 -4.30 3.10 -2.41
N THR A 478 -3.53 3.35 -1.34
CA THR A 478 -3.98 4.18 -0.22
C THR A 478 -4.42 5.57 -0.68
N SER A 479 -3.63 6.24 -1.53
CA SER A 479 -3.97 7.60 -2.00
C SER A 479 -5.22 7.63 -2.89
N LEU A 480 -5.49 6.53 -3.60
CA LEU A 480 -6.58 6.39 -4.58
C LEU A 480 -7.89 5.88 -3.96
N THR A 481 -7.85 5.39 -2.73
CA THR A 481 -9.00 4.79 -2.04
C THR A 481 -10.00 5.88 -1.64
N GLY A 482 -11.19 5.90 -2.26
CA GLY A 482 -12.28 6.83 -1.90
C GLY A 482 -13.12 6.33 -0.74
N ASP A 483 -14.18 7.07 -0.39
CA ASP A 483 -15.23 6.64 0.50
C ASP A 483 -16.20 5.70 -0.22
N GLN A 484 -16.44 4.55 0.41
CA GLN A 484 -17.33 3.50 -0.05
C GLN A 484 -18.72 3.95 -0.52
N TYR A 485 -19.29 5.01 0.04
CA TYR A 485 -20.63 5.49 -0.34
C TYR A 485 -20.68 5.85 -1.83
N TYR A 486 -19.54 6.25 -2.40
CA TYR A 486 -19.41 6.65 -3.80
C TYR A 486 -18.94 5.52 -4.72
N ASN A 487 -18.63 4.34 -4.17
CA ASN A 487 -18.28 3.10 -4.88
C ASN A 487 -17.27 3.32 -6.01
N ASN A 488 -16.13 3.95 -5.70
CA ASN A 488 -15.06 4.22 -6.63
C ASN A 488 -13.88 3.23 -6.41
N PRO A 489 -13.92 2.04 -7.04
CA PRO A 489 -12.87 1.04 -6.86
C PRO A 489 -11.54 1.52 -7.43
N VAL A 490 -10.44 1.08 -6.80
CA VAL A 490 -9.08 1.32 -7.31
C VAL A 490 -8.72 0.22 -8.29
N ASN A 491 -8.62 0.60 -9.57
CA ASN A 491 -8.25 -0.28 -10.66
C ASN A 491 -6.76 -0.61 -10.64
N SER A 492 -6.41 -1.88 -10.75
CA SER A 492 -5.02 -2.29 -11.03
C SER A 492 -4.74 -2.18 -12.53
N VAL A 493 -3.69 -1.45 -12.93
CA VAL A 493 -3.38 -1.15 -14.35
C VAL A 493 -1.95 -1.58 -14.69
N SER A 494 -1.75 -2.32 -15.78
CA SER A 494 -0.42 -2.80 -16.20
C SER A 494 -0.16 -2.62 -17.70
N ALA A 495 1.13 -2.59 -18.05
CA ALA A 495 1.59 -2.37 -19.43
C ALA A 495 1.48 -3.65 -20.27
N ALA A 496 1.71 -4.80 -19.65
CA ALA A 496 1.48 -6.08 -20.29
C ALA A 496 -0.03 -6.31 -20.45
N ALA A 497 -0.42 -7.15 -21.41
CA ALA A 497 -1.75 -7.72 -21.35
C ALA A 497 -1.85 -8.53 -20.05
N PRO A 498 -2.94 -8.42 -19.26
CA PRO A 498 -3.15 -9.34 -18.17
C PRO A 498 -3.12 -10.78 -18.69
N SER A 499 -2.54 -11.68 -17.92
CA SER A 499 -2.53 -13.11 -18.22
C SER A 499 -3.94 -13.66 -18.35
N GLU A 500 -4.17 -14.59 -19.29
CA GLU A 500 -5.38 -15.40 -19.23
C GLU A 500 -5.38 -16.21 -17.93
N LEU A 501 -6.40 -16.00 -17.09
CA LEU A 501 -6.57 -16.77 -15.85
C LEU A 501 -6.93 -18.24 -16.16
N ASN A 502 -6.40 -19.15 -15.34
CA ASN A 502 -6.63 -20.59 -15.41
C ASN A 502 -6.30 -21.20 -16.79
N LYS A 503 -5.19 -20.76 -17.38
CA LYS A 503 -4.68 -21.30 -18.65
C LYS A 503 -4.46 -22.82 -18.53
N ILE A 504 -5.01 -23.59 -19.48
CA ILE A 504 -5.25 -25.06 -19.39
C ILE A 504 -6.21 -25.40 -18.22
N PRO A 505 -7.53 -25.26 -18.41
CA PRO A 505 -8.49 -25.37 -17.31
C PRO A 505 -8.88 -26.81 -16.99
N SER A 506 -8.98 -27.16 -15.70
CA SER A 506 -9.67 -28.38 -15.24
C SER A 506 -11.17 -28.35 -15.58
N ILE A 507 -11.75 -27.15 -15.64
CA ILE A 507 -13.12 -26.87 -16.11
C ILE A 507 -13.20 -25.47 -16.75
N ASN A 508 -13.87 -25.36 -17.91
CA ASN A 508 -13.83 -24.15 -18.74
C ASN A 508 -14.43 -22.90 -18.08
N ASN A 509 -15.40 -23.06 -17.18
CA ASN A 509 -16.11 -21.97 -16.52
C ASN A 509 -15.67 -21.75 -15.06
N LEU A 510 -14.43 -22.12 -14.70
CA LEU A 510 -13.93 -21.98 -13.32
C LEU A 510 -14.07 -20.55 -12.79
N VAL A 511 -13.72 -19.54 -13.60
CA VAL A 511 -13.80 -18.11 -13.22
C VAL A 511 -15.25 -17.72 -12.88
N ASP A 512 -16.22 -18.15 -13.68
CA ASP A 512 -17.65 -17.87 -13.41
C ASP A 512 -18.15 -18.56 -12.15
N LEU A 513 -17.66 -19.76 -11.86
CA LEU A 513 -17.99 -20.49 -10.62
C LEU A 513 -17.38 -19.79 -9.39
N VAL A 514 -16.15 -19.29 -9.50
CA VAL A 514 -15.49 -18.52 -8.43
C VAL A 514 -16.23 -17.20 -8.17
N LYS A 515 -16.69 -16.52 -9.23
CA LYS A 515 -17.56 -15.34 -9.12
C LYS A 515 -18.88 -15.65 -8.40
N GLN A 516 -19.47 -16.83 -8.62
CA GLN A 516 -20.67 -17.29 -7.92
C GLN A 516 -20.41 -17.60 -6.44
N LEU A 517 -19.28 -18.27 -6.12
CA LEU A 517 -18.86 -18.53 -4.74
C LEU A 517 -18.67 -17.23 -3.94
N ASN A 518 -18.18 -16.18 -4.60
CA ASN A 518 -17.95 -14.85 -4.00
C ASN A 518 -19.10 -13.86 -4.29
N GLY A 519 -20.31 -14.36 -4.56
CA GLY A 519 -21.51 -13.57 -4.85
C GLY A 519 -21.95 -12.63 -3.71
N ASN A 520 -23.05 -11.89 -3.91
CA ASN A 520 -23.57 -10.94 -2.93
C ASN A 520 -23.94 -11.61 -1.60
N GLY A 521 -23.61 -10.97 -0.48
CA GLY A 521 -24.00 -11.43 0.86
C GLY A 521 -25.49 -11.23 1.18
N GLU A 522 -26.03 -12.05 2.10
CA GLU A 522 -27.35 -11.86 2.72
C GLU A 522 -27.31 -10.77 3.82
N ASN A 523 -28.47 -10.33 4.31
CA ASN A 523 -28.56 -9.40 5.44
C ASN A 523 -27.87 -9.99 6.69
N ALA A 524 -26.98 -9.23 7.33
CA ALA A 524 -26.11 -9.64 8.45
C ALA A 524 -25.00 -10.64 8.09
N ASN A 525 -24.40 -10.50 6.89
CA ASN A 525 -23.22 -11.27 6.47
C ASN A 525 -22.00 -11.01 7.37
N ASN A 526 -21.05 -11.96 7.43
CA ASN A 526 -19.74 -11.73 8.04
C ASN A 526 -18.98 -10.64 7.27
N TYR A 527 -18.61 -9.58 7.98
CA TYR A 527 -18.06 -8.36 7.40
C TYR A 527 -16.69 -8.58 6.75
N LEU A 528 -15.90 -9.53 7.27
CA LEU A 528 -14.58 -9.86 6.77
C LEU A 528 -14.66 -10.67 5.47
N SER A 529 -15.52 -11.70 5.42
CA SER A 529 -15.81 -12.46 4.20
C SER A 529 -16.45 -11.59 3.12
N GLU A 530 -17.33 -10.66 3.50
CA GLU A 530 -17.93 -9.67 2.60
C GLU A 530 -16.86 -8.77 1.99
N THR A 531 -15.94 -8.25 2.82
CA THR A 531 -14.82 -7.41 2.38
C THR A 531 -13.93 -8.15 1.38
N PHE A 532 -13.58 -9.40 1.67
CA PHE A 532 -12.81 -10.23 0.74
C PHE A 532 -13.56 -10.47 -0.57
N SER A 533 -14.83 -10.89 -0.51
CA SER A 533 -15.64 -11.22 -1.69
C SER A 533 -15.87 -10.00 -2.60
N ALA A 534 -16.10 -8.82 -2.00
CA ALA A 534 -16.20 -7.57 -2.75
C ALA A 534 -14.90 -7.26 -3.50
N ARG A 535 -13.74 -7.45 -2.86
CA ARG A 535 -12.44 -7.24 -3.51
C ARG A 535 -12.17 -8.23 -4.63
N VAL A 536 -12.56 -9.51 -4.47
CA VAL A 536 -12.50 -10.52 -5.54
C VAL A 536 -13.34 -10.09 -6.76
N ALA A 537 -14.57 -9.62 -6.54
CA ALA A 537 -15.44 -9.18 -7.63
C ALA A 537 -14.88 -7.96 -8.37
N SER A 538 -14.38 -6.96 -7.65
CA SER A 538 -13.69 -5.81 -8.25
C SER A 538 -12.47 -6.26 -9.06
N ALA A 539 -11.65 -7.16 -8.50
CA ALA A 539 -10.46 -7.65 -9.18
C ALA A 539 -10.76 -8.33 -10.51
N PHE A 540 -11.78 -9.20 -10.58
CA PHE A 540 -12.18 -9.82 -11.85
C PHE A 540 -12.70 -8.80 -12.86
N ALA A 541 -13.53 -7.85 -12.43
CA ALA A 541 -14.05 -6.81 -13.32
C ALA A 541 -12.92 -5.93 -13.90
N GLU A 542 -11.97 -5.54 -13.05
CA GLU A 542 -10.76 -4.80 -13.46
C GLU A 542 -9.91 -5.61 -14.44
N HIS A 543 -9.70 -6.90 -14.17
CA HIS A 543 -8.95 -7.80 -15.02
C HIS A 543 -9.57 -7.95 -16.40
N GLU A 544 -10.87 -8.23 -16.47
CA GLU A 544 -11.62 -8.38 -17.74
C GLU A 544 -11.57 -7.10 -18.57
N ALA A 545 -11.76 -5.95 -17.94
CA ALA A 545 -11.61 -4.66 -18.62
C ALA A 545 -10.19 -4.46 -19.18
N ASN A 546 -9.15 -4.81 -18.41
CA ASN A 546 -7.77 -4.68 -18.87
C ASN A 546 -7.43 -5.66 -20.02
N VAL A 547 -7.95 -6.89 -19.99
CA VAL A 547 -7.80 -7.86 -21.09
C VAL A 547 -8.47 -7.35 -22.37
N GLU A 548 -9.68 -6.79 -22.25
CA GLU A 548 -10.37 -6.16 -23.36
C GLU A 548 -9.54 -5.02 -23.97
N LEU A 549 -9.00 -4.13 -23.13
CA LEU A 549 -8.19 -3.01 -23.61
C LEU A 549 -6.88 -3.47 -24.27
N ALA A 550 -6.21 -4.49 -23.72
CA ALA A 550 -4.95 -4.98 -24.24
C ALA A 550 -5.09 -5.79 -25.53
N SER A 551 -6.23 -6.44 -25.74
CA SER A 551 -6.52 -7.24 -26.95
C SER A 551 -7.10 -6.42 -28.11
N ASN A 552 -7.49 -5.17 -27.87
CA ASN A 552 -8.12 -4.32 -28.86
C ASN A 552 -7.08 -3.50 -29.66
N PRO A 553 -6.93 -3.72 -30.98
CA PRO A 553 -5.94 -3.02 -31.80
C PRO A 553 -6.09 -1.50 -31.84
N LEU A 554 -7.27 -0.97 -31.49
CA LEU A 554 -7.49 0.49 -31.40
C LEU A 554 -6.67 1.14 -30.28
N PHE A 555 -6.28 0.37 -29.26
CA PHE A 555 -5.52 0.85 -28.11
C PHE A 555 -4.06 0.37 -28.12
N ASP A 556 -3.62 -0.21 -29.23
CA ASP A 556 -2.20 -0.53 -29.44
C ASP A 556 -1.36 0.74 -29.34
N LEU A 557 -0.22 0.58 -28.66
CA LEU A 557 0.76 1.62 -28.45
C LEU A 557 1.93 1.37 -29.40
N PRO A 558 2.38 2.36 -30.17
CA PRO A 558 3.53 2.21 -31.05
C PRO A 558 4.83 2.30 -30.23
N ILE A 559 5.00 1.40 -29.25
CA ILE A 559 6.12 1.37 -28.30
C ILE A 559 7.46 1.36 -29.03
N GLY A 560 7.54 0.62 -30.15
CA GLY A 560 8.73 0.55 -31.00
C GLY A 560 9.15 1.88 -31.61
N ASP A 561 8.21 2.78 -31.87
CA ASP A 561 8.48 4.09 -32.50
C ASP A 561 9.07 5.09 -31.50
N TYR A 562 8.77 4.94 -30.21
CA TYR A 562 9.30 5.78 -29.13
C TYR A 562 10.62 5.26 -28.52
N GLY A 563 10.98 4.01 -28.83
CA GLY A 563 12.12 3.30 -28.23
C GLY A 563 11.93 2.98 -26.75
N GLY A 564 12.79 2.12 -26.18
CA GLY A 564 12.80 1.79 -24.75
C GLY A 564 12.50 0.33 -24.44
N SER A 565 12.94 -0.11 -23.25
CA SER A 565 12.70 -1.48 -22.78
C SER A 565 11.38 -1.58 -22.01
N MET A 566 10.51 -2.51 -22.40
CA MET A 566 9.33 -2.90 -21.63
C MET A 566 9.66 -3.71 -20.38
N THR A 567 10.93 -4.06 -20.16
CA THR A 567 11.40 -4.71 -18.94
C THR A 567 11.65 -3.74 -17.79
N ASP A 568 11.72 -2.43 -18.05
CA ASP A 568 11.81 -1.41 -17.00
C ASP A 568 10.43 -1.17 -16.40
N PRO A 569 10.23 -1.43 -15.08
CA PRO A 569 8.94 -1.25 -14.43
C PRO A 569 8.38 0.16 -14.56
N LEU A 570 9.22 1.21 -14.53
CA LEU A 570 8.75 2.59 -14.63
C LEU A 570 8.25 2.91 -16.04
N ASN A 571 9.04 2.56 -17.06
CA ASN A 571 8.65 2.75 -18.46
C ASN A 571 7.38 1.95 -18.77
N SER A 572 7.31 0.70 -18.33
CA SER A 572 6.11 -0.13 -18.48
C SER A 572 4.92 0.52 -17.78
N GLY A 573 5.10 1.06 -16.56
CA GLY A 573 4.04 1.76 -15.84
C GLY A 573 3.47 2.95 -16.61
N PHE A 574 4.32 3.80 -17.18
CA PHE A 574 3.86 4.90 -18.03
C PHE A 574 3.18 4.43 -19.31
N TRP A 575 3.60 3.31 -19.91
CA TRP A 575 2.89 2.71 -21.04
C TRP A 575 1.52 2.15 -20.65
N ALA A 576 1.37 1.62 -19.44
CA ALA A 576 0.08 1.21 -18.89
C ALA A 576 -0.89 2.40 -18.83
N VAL A 577 -0.40 3.53 -18.30
CA VAL A 577 -1.13 4.81 -18.27
C VAL A 577 -1.49 5.26 -19.69
N ALA A 578 -0.55 5.23 -20.62
CA ALA A 578 -0.76 5.63 -22.01
C ALA A 578 -1.92 4.85 -22.68
N ARG A 579 -1.95 3.51 -22.53
CA ARG A 579 -3.03 2.66 -23.07
C ARG A 579 -4.39 3.04 -22.46
N HIS A 580 -4.44 3.20 -21.14
CA HIS A 580 -5.67 3.60 -20.45
C HIS A 580 -6.16 4.98 -20.90
N MET A 581 -5.27 5.97 -21.02
CA MET A 581 -5.64 7.30 -21.52
C MET A 581 -6.11 7.27 -22.98
N LYS A 582 -5.51 6.42 -23.83
CA LYS A 582 -5.96 6.22 -25.21
C LYS A 582 -7.38 5.65 -25.27
N SER A 583 -7.71 4.73 -24.36
CA SER A 583 -9.05 4.10 -24.28
C SER A 583 -10.12 4.93 -23.55
N ARG A 584 -9.82 6.13 -23.06
CA ARG A 584 -10.74 6.96 -22.25
C ARG A 584 -12.16 7.10 -22.83
N ALA A 585 -12.28 7.24 -24.15
CA ALA A 585 -13.57 7.39 -24.83
C ALA A 585 -14.38 6.10 -24.79
N HIS A 586 -13.71 4.95 -24.94
CA HIS A 586 -14.32 3.62 -24.80
C HIS A 586 -14.75 3.33 -23.36
N ARG A 587 -13.88 3.68 -22.40
CA ARG A 587 -14.18 3.60 -20.95
C ARG A 587 -15.22 4.64 -20.49
N LYS A 588 -15.62 5.58 -21.36
CA LYS A 588 -16.52 6.70 -21.05
C LYS A 588 -16.11 7.49 -19.81
N VAL A 589 -14.81 7.67 -19.60
CA VAL A 589 -14.28 8.45 -18.47
C VAL A 589 -13.92 9.86 -18.89
N ASN A 590 -14.07 10.82 -17.98
CA ASN A 590 -13.55 12.17 -18.15
C ASN A 590 -12.62 12.62 -17.04
N ARG A 591 -12.44 11.84 -15.97
CA ARG A 591 -11.55 12.14 -14.86
C ARG A 591 -10.77 10.91 -14.47
N ASP A 592 -9.54 10.81 -14.95
CA ASP A 592 -8.63 9.74 -14.51
C ASP A 592 -7.61 10.30 -13.51
N ILE A 593 -7.32 9.52 -12.46
CA ILE A 593 -6.11 9.68 -11.66
C ILE A 593 -5.32 8.38 -11.76
N TYR A 594 -4.06 8.50 -12.17
CA TYR A 594 -3.11 7.39 -12.26
C TYR A 594 -2.03 7.56 -11.21
N PHE A 595 -1.68 6.48 -10.53
CA PHE A 595 -0.57 6.45 -9.59
C PHE A 595 0.49 5.48 -10.05
N VAL A 596 1.67 6.02 -10.34
CA VAL A 596 2.87 5.29 -10.76
C VAL A 596 3.94 5.53 -9.71
N SER A 597 4.54 4.48 -9.18
CA SER A 597 5.67 4.60 -8.26
C SER A 597 6.97 4.03 -8.82
N GLN A 598 8.09 4.48 -8.27
CA GLN A 598 9.39 3.88 -8.46
C GLN A 598 10.05 3.75 -7.10
N ARG A 599 10.39 2.51 -6.72
CA ARG A 599 11.15 2.22 -5.48
C ARG A 599 12.63 2.56 -5.66
N GLY A 600 13.35 2.58 -4.54
CA GLY A 600 14.82 2.64 -4.51
C GLY A 600 15.40 3.97 -4.07
N TYR A 601 14.58 4.96 -3.74
CA TYR A 601 15.07 6.25 -3.26
C TYR A 601 15.49 6.21 -1.79
N ASP A 602 15.70 5.02 -1.21
CA ASP A 602 16.27 4.86 0.12
C ASP A 602 17.81 4.90 0.12
N LEU A 603 18.39 6.11 0.15
CA LEU A 603 19.78 6.43 -0.19
C LEU A 603 20.73 6.55 1.02
N HIS A 604 20.77 5.57 1.92
CA HIS A 604 21.61 5.66 3.14
C HIS A 604 23.11 5.42 2.92
N ASP A 605 23.51 4.91 1.75
CA ASP A 605 24.91 4.59 1.46
C ASP A 605 25.42 5.25 0.16
N SER A 606 26.74 5.25 -0.02
CA SER A 606 27.38 5.86 -1.19
C SER A 606 26.95 5.22 -2.52
N ASN A 607 26.64 3.92 -2.53
CA ASN A 607 26.28 3.18 -3.73
C ASN A 607 24.87 3.58 -4.21
N SER A 608 23.90 3.56 -3.29
CA SER A 608 22.52 3.96 -3.54
C SER A 608 22.44 5.41 -4.01
N LEU A 609 23.16 6.34 -3.38
CA LEU A 609 23.21 7.74 -3.81
C LEU A 609 23.87 7.92 -5.18
N SER A 610 24.95 7.18 -5.48
CA SER A 610 25.56 7.21 -6.81
C SER A 610 24.62 6.67 -7.91
N ASN A 611 23.71 5.74 -7.58
CA ASN A 611 22.72 5.20 -8.52
C ASN A 611 21.55 6.15 -8.78
N LEU A 612 21.35 7.19 -7.95
CA LEU A 612 20.37 8.24 -8.20
C LEU A 612 20.76 9.07 -9.44
N PHE A 613 22.06 9.36 -9.58
CA PHE A 613 22.61 10.35 -10.53
C PHE A 613 23.92 9.90 -11.20
N GLY A 614 24.12 8.60 -11.40
CA GLY A 614 25.34 7.99 -11.95
C GLY A 614 25.92 8.77 -13.13
N SER A 615 27.23 9.00 -13.05
CA SER A 615 28.00 9.93 -13.88
C SER A 615 27.80 9.71 -15.38
N SER A 616 27.32 10.74 -16.09
CA SER A 616 27.73 11.27 -17.41
C SER A 616 28.15 10.33 -18.56
N SER A 617 27.98 9.02 -18.43
CA SER A 617 28.16 8.04 -19.48
C SER A 617 26.85 7.96 -20.22
N ARG A 618 26.77 8.63 -21.37
CA ARG A 618 25.72 8.39 -22.38
C ARG A 618 25.74 6.95 -22.94
N ASN A 619 26.48 6.03 -22.33
CA ASN A 619 26.54 4.62 -22.67
C ASN A 619 26.00 3.78 -21.49
N ALA A 620 24.73 3.40 -21.63
CA ALA A 620 24.11 2.13 -21.25
C ALA A 620 24.84 1.25 -20.23
N ASP A 621 24.68 1.54 -18.94
CA ASP A 621 24.61 0.49 -17.91
C ASP A 621 23.28 0.64 -17.15
N ASP A 622 22.57 -0.47 -16.98
CA ASP A 622 21.18 -0.59 -16.52
C ASP A 622 20.90 -0.11 -15.07
N ASN A 623 21.77 0.67 -14.45
CA ASN A 623 21.70 1.01 -13.02
C ASN A 623 21.42 2.50 -12.70
N GLU A 624 21.31 3.38 -13.70
CA GLU A 624 21.07 4.81 -13.48
C GLU A 624 19.58 5.16 -13.38
N ARG A 625 19.09 5.47 -12.17
CA ARG A 625 17.67 5.72 -11.92
C ARG A 625 17.16 7.03 -12.53
N GLY A 626 17.97 8.10 -12.46
CA GLY A 626 17.65 9.40 -13.04
C GLY A 626 17.48 9.35 -14.57
N GLY A 627 18.41 8.68 -15.27
CA GLY A 627 18.34 8.50 -16.73
C GLY A 627 17.11 7.70 -17.16
N LYS A 628 16.80 6.60 -16.45
CA LYS A 628 15.58 5.81 -16.69
C LYS A 628 14.29 6.60 -16.49
N ALA A 629 14.22 7.41 -15.42
CA ALA A 629 13.08 8.27 -15.16
C ALA A 629 12.92 9.34 -16.25
N ASN A 630 14.03 9.98 -16.65
CA ASN A 630 14.04 10.99 -17.70
C ASN A 630 13.56 10.43 -19.06
N ASP A 631 14.12 9.30 -19.48
CA ASP A 631 13.76 8.65 -20.75
C ASP A 631 12.30 8.21 -20.77
N SER A 632 11.81 7.64 -19.66
CA SER A 632 10.42 7.22 -19.52
C SER A 632 9.46 8.42 -19.59
N LEU A 633 9.79 9.51 -18.89
CA LEU A 633 9.01 10.76 -18.94
C LEU A 633 9.03 11.37 -20.34
N LYS A 634 10.18 11.44 -21.03
CA LYS A 634 10.29 11.98 -22.40
C LYS A 634 9.37 11.23 -23.35
N ARG A 635 9.41 9.90 -23.33
CA ARG A 635 8.57 9.05 -24.20
C ARG A 635 7.09 9.21 -23.90
N PHE A 636 6.72 9.17 -22.61
CA PHE A 636 5.33 9.35 -22.20
C PHE A 636 4.79 10.73 -22.59
N ILE A 637 5.55 11.80 -22.37
CA ILE A 637 5.16 13.16 -22.75
C ILE A 637 5.05 13.30 -24.27
N GLN A 638 5.96 12.69 -25.03
CA GLN A 638 5.86 12.69 -26.50
C GLN A 638 4.58 12.00 -26.96
N PHE A 639 4.26 10.82 -26.41
CA PHE A 639 2.99 10.14 -26.65
C PHE A 639 1.78 11.04 -26.32
N LEU A 640 1.79 11.71 -25.16
CA LEU A 640 0.70 12.62 -24.79
C LEU A 640 0.54 13.77 -25.79
N LYS A 641 1.63 14.28 -26.37
CA LYS A 641 1.57 15.33 -27.41
C LYS A 641 1.01 14.78 -28.71
N ASP A 642 1.45 13.60 -29.13
CA ASP A 642 1.03 12.97 -30.39
C ASP A 642 -0.46 12.59 -30.37
N GLU A 643 -0.98 12.15 -29.22
CA GLU A 643 -2.39 11.80 -29.01
C GLU A 643 -3.27 13.01 -28.63
N GLY A 644 -2.72 14.23 -28.61
CA GLY A 644 -3.46 15.45 -28.25
C GLY A 644 -3.94 15.49 -26.79
N LEU A 645 -3.27 14.76 -25.91
CA LEU A 645 -3.59 14.60 -24.50
C LEU A 645 -2.77 15.51 -23.57
N TRP A 646 -1.67 16.09 -24.05
CA TRP A 646 -0.76 16.91 -23.23
C TRP A 646 -1.46 18.07 -22.51
N ASP A 647 -2.37 18.76 -23.20
CA ASP A 647 -3.15 19.87 -22.64
C ASP A 647 -4.19 19.43 -21.59
N ASN A 648 -4.52 18.13 -21.53
CA ASN A 648 -5.49 17.57 -20.60
C ASN A 648 -4.82 16.87 -19.41
N THR A 649 -3.49 16.89 -19.33
CA THR A 649 -2.73 16.04 -18.41
C THR A 649 -1.85 16.88 -17.49
N ALA A 650 -1.86 16.51 -16.21
CA ALA A 650 -0.93 17.00 -15.21
C ALA A 650 -0.11 15.82 -14.66
N ILE A 651 1.21 15.94 -14.64
CA ILE A 651 2.15 14.98 -14.08
C ILE A 651 2.74 15.60 -12.83
N LEU A 652 2.41 15.06 -11.65
CA LEU A 652 2.96 15.48 -10.36
C LEU A 652 4.02 14.48 -9.92
N MET A 653 5.25 14.93 -9.70
CA MET A 653 6.25 14.12 -9.01
C MET A 653 6.16 14.34 -7.51
N ALA A 654 6.20 13.27 -6.72
CA ALA A 654 6.17 13.32 -5.26
C ALA A 654 7.08 12.26 -4.62
N SER A 655 7.23 12.35 -3.31
CA SER A 655 7.93 11.35 -2.48
C SER A 655 7.38 11.40 -1.05
N ASP A 656 7.65 10.36 -0.28
CA ASP A 656 7.30 10.21 1.13
C ASP A 656 7.76 11.44 1.96
N PHE A 657 8.98 11.92 1.66
CA PHE A 657 9.62 13.08 2.27
C PHE A 657 10.84 13.55 1.46
N GLY A 658 11.37 14.73 1.78
CA GLY A 658 12.71 15.14 1.32
C GLY A 658 13.83 14.45 2.11
N ARG A 659 15.09 14.56 1.67
CA ARG A 659 16.27 14.03 2.39
C ARG A 659 17.08 15.09 3.12
N SER A 660 17.90 14.63 4.07
CA SER A 660 18.84 15.49 4.79
C SER A 660 19.86 16.10 3.83
N LEU A 661 20.21 17.38 4.01
CA LEU A 661 21.28 18.00 3.21
C LEU A 661 22.65 17.38 3.52
N ASN A 662 22.93 17.10 4.79
CA ASN A 662 24.26 16.65 5.18
C ASN A 662 24.48 15.16 4.86
N PRO A 663 25.71 14.76 4.46
CA PRO A 663 26.12 13.37 4.37
C PRO A 663 25.96 12.62 5.70
N ASN A 664 25.54 11.35 5.63
CA ASN A 664 25.57 10.45 6.76
C ASN A 664 26.89 9.64 6.82
N SER A 665 27.07 8.82 7.85
CA SER A 665 28.29 8.01 8.04
C SER A 665 28.45 6.89 7.01
N GLY A 666 27.39 6.50 6.31
CA GLY A 666 27.41 5.53 5.21
C GLY A 666 27.77 6.13 3.85
N GLY A 667 27.96 7.46 3.77
CA GLY A 667 28.22 8.16 2.52
C GLY A 667 26.97 8.41 1.66
N GLY A 668 25.78 8.24 2.23
CA GLY A 668 24.49 8.64 1.66
C GLY A 668 23.86 9.80 2.43
N THR A 669 22.53 9.89 2.40
CA THR A 669 21.74 10.90 3.13
C THR A 669 20.70 10.22 4.02
N ASP A 670 20.28 10.89 5.11
CA ASP A 670 19.22 10.38 5.99
C ASP A 670 17.84 10.87 5.55
N HIS A 671 16.81 10.35 6.24
CA HIS A 671 15.44 10.83 6.12
C HIS A 671 15.33 12.32 6.50
N GLY A 672 14.53 13.06 5.75
CA GLY A 672 14.20 14.47 5.99
C GLY A 672 12.70 14.68 6.15
N TRP A 673 12.22 15.89 5.89
CA TRP A 673 10.81 16.25 6.03
C TRP A 673 10.33 17.06 4.84
N GLY A 674 10.67 18.35 4.76
CA GLY A 674 10.43 19.18 3.59
C GLY A 674 11.33 18.79 2.40
N GLY A 675 10.74 18.72 1.21
CA GLY A 675 11.42 18.42 -0.05
C GLY A 675 11.01 19.38 -1.18
N ASN A 676 11.52 19.15 -2.39
CA ASN A 676 11.21 19.92 -3.60
C ASN A 676 10.64 19.01 -4.69
N TYR A 677 9.52 19.41 -5.29
CA TYR A 677 8.75 18.59 -6.22
C TYR A 677 8.39 19.38 -7.47
N PHE A 678 7.93 18.71 -8.53
CA PHE A 678 7.53 19.40 -9.76
C PHE A 678 6.14 18.97 -10.23
N LEU A 679 5.46 19.88 -10.91
CA LEU A 679 4.24 19.65 -11.67
C LEU A 679 4.50 20.01 -13.13
N ALA A 680 4.17 19.12 -14.06
CA ALA A 680 4.31 19.34 -15.49
C ALA A 680 3.02 19.02 -16.25
N GLY A 681 2.72 19.75 -17.32
CA GLY A 681 1.49 19.55 -18.09
C GLY A 681 1.24 20.67 -19.09
N GLY A 682 0.47 20.42 -20.14
CA GLY A 682 0.26 21.38 -21.22
C GLY A 682 -0.45 22.66 -20.79
N LYS A 683 -1.26 22.59 -19.72
CA LYS A 683 -1.93 23.76 -19.11
C LYS A 683 -1.34 24.18 -17.78
N VAL A 684 -0.25 23.59 -17.31
CA VAL A 684 0.42 24.04 -16.09
C VAL A 684 0.86 25.50 -16.24
N ASN A 685 0.64 26.30 -15.22
CA ASN A 685 1.04 27.71 -15.15
C ASN A 685 2.52 27.81 -14.78
N GLY A 686 3.37 27.38 -15.72
CA GLY A 686 4.77 27.07 -15.49
C GLY A 686 5.69 28.28 -15.27
N LYS A 687 7.00 28.02 -15.24
CA LYS A 687 8.08 28.99 -14.93
C LYS A 687 8.02 29.56 -13.52
N LYS A 688 7.40 28.85 -12.58
CA LYS A 688 7.28 29.29 -11.18
C LYS A 688 7.91 28.29 -10.23
N ILE A 689 8.40 28.80 -9.11
CA ILE A 689 8.80 28.01 -7.94
C ILE A 689 7.91 28.50 -6.79
N LEU A 690 6.86 27.72 -6.53
CA LEU A 690 5.85 27.99 -5.51
C LEU A 690 6.32 27.43 -4.16
N GLY A 691 5.94 28.08 -3.07
CA GLY A 691 6.50 27.79 -1.74
C GLY A 691 7.87 28.44 -1.53
N ASP A 692 8.42 28.28 -0.33
CA ASP A 692 9.64 28.98 0.09
C ASP A 692 10.83 28.02 0.08
N PHE A 693 11.77 28.20 -0.85
CA PHE A 693 13.00 27.43 -0.83
C PHE A 693 13.87 27.87 0.36
N PRO A 694 14.41 26.96 1.19
CA PRO A 694 15.10 27.37 2.39
C PRO A 694 16.39 28.16 2.06
N SER A 695 16.56 29.34 2.67
CA SER A 695 17.81 30.10 2.65
C SER A 695 17.91 30.94 3.93
N PRO A 696 19.02 30.86 4.70
CA PRO A 696 20.24 30.13 4.37
C PRO A 696 20.08 28.61 4.53
N LEU A 697 20.88 27.82 3.81
CA LEU A 697 20.94 26.35 3.98
C LEU A 697 21.80 25.95 5.19
N SER A 698 21.43 26.43 6.38
CA SER A 698 22.25 26.30 7.59
C SER A 698 21.42 26.34 8.89
N PRO A 699 22.02 25.98 10.06
CA PRO A 699 21.32 25.93 11.35
C PRO A 699 20.65 27.24 11.81
N GLU A 700 21.07 28.37 11.24
CA GLU A 700 20.48 29.68 11.50
C GLU A 700 19.04 29.79 10.99
N HIS A 701 18.66 29.02 9.97
CA HIS A 701 17.31 29.05 9.40
C HIS A 701 16.22 28.62 10.41
N PRO A 702 15.07 29.31 10.51
CA PRO A 702 14.02 29.02 11.50
C PRO A 702 13.35 27.65 11.33
N ASN A 703 13.47 27.02 10.16
CA ASN A 703 12.91 25.67 9.93
C ASN A 703 13.96 24.55 10.00
N TRP A 704 15.21 24.87 10.34
CA TRP A 704 16.26 23.85 10.47
C TRP A 704 16.14 23.11 11.81
N ILE A 705 15.96 21.79 11.77
CA ILE A 705 15.80 20.93 12.97
C ILE A 705 16.95 19.93 13.16
N GLY A 706 18.10 20.18 12.53
CA GLY A 706 19.29 19.33 12.63
C GLY A 706 19.52 18.46 11.38
N ARG A 707 20.78 18.04 11.17
CA ARG A 707 21.23 17.22 10.01
C ARG A 707 20.87 17.80 8.63
N GLY A 708 20.48 19.06 8.52
CA GLY A 708 19.99 19.63 7.26
C GLY A 708 18.58 19.18 6.89
N ARG A 709 17.76 18.87 7.90
CA ARG A 709 16.33 18.63 7.77
C ARG A 709 15.57 19.95 7.95
N PHE A 710 14.58 20.19 7.10
CA PHE A 710 13.72 21.36 7.15
C PHE A 710 12.27 20.99 7.46
N ILE A 711 11.66 21.73 8.37
CA ILE A 711 10.20 21.77 8.51
C ILE A 711 9.64 22.37 7.21
N PRO A 712 8.66 21.71 6.55
CA PRO A 712 8.02 22.25 5.36
C PRO A 712 7.40 23.63 5.66
N THR A 713 7.46 24.51 4.68
CA THR A 713 6.70 25.77 4.67
C THR A 713 5.43 25.62 3.83
N THR A 714 5.41 24.63 2.95
CA THR A 714 4.32 24.36 2.03
C THR A 714 3.71 22.99 2.36
N PRO A 715 2.44 22.94 2.79
CA PRO A 715 1.78 21.67 3.07
C PRO A 715 1.39 20.96 1.76
N TRP A 716 1.30 19.64 1.78
CA TRP A 716 0.68 18.89 0.66
C TRP A 716 -0.75 19.35 0.38
N ASP A 717 -1.53 19.77 1.38
CA ASP A 717 -2.85 20.39 1.23
C ASP A 717 -2.85 21.57 0.25
N ALA A 718 -1.77 22.35 0.18
CA ALA A 718 -1.66 23.48 -0.75
C ALA A 718 -1.63 23.00 -2.21
N VAL A 719 -0.88 21.94 -2.48
CA VAL A 719 -0.77 21.32 -3.81
C VAL A 719 -2.08 20.64 -4.18
N TRP A 720 -2.65 19.86 -3.25
CA TRP A 720 -3.91 19.16 -3.46
C TRP A 720 -5.09 20.09 -3.69
N ASN A 721 -5.15 21.23 -3.00
CA ASN A 721 -6.22 22.20 -3.18
C ASN A 721 -6.29 22.69 -4.63
N GLY A 722 -5.15 23.08 -5.20
CA GLY A 722 -5.10 23.58 -6.58
C GLY A 722 -5.40 22.47 -7.61
N ILE A 723 -4.92 21.26 -7.37
CA ILE A 723 -5.20 20.09 -8.23
C ILE A 723 -6.69 19.70 -8.19
N ALA A 724 -7.30 19.64 -7.00
CA ALA A 724 -8.71 19.33 -6.82
C ALA A 724 -9.59 20.36 -7.55
N GLN A 725 -9.25 21.64 -7.45
CA GLN A 725 -9.92 22.71 -8.20
C GLN A 725 -9.79 22.55 -9.71
N TRP A 726 -8.59 22.24 -10.21
CA TRP A 726 -8.37 22.01 -11.65
C TRP A 726 -9.16 20.80 -12.18
N LEU A 727 -9.27 19.74 -11.38
CA LEU A 727 -10.08 18.57 -11.70
C LEU A 727 -11.59 18.88 -11.66
N GLY A 728 -12.03 19.96 -11.00
CA GLY A 728 -13.41 20.45 -11.05
C GLY A 728 -14.14 20.47 -9.71
N VAL A 729 -13.44 20.35 -8.58
CA VAL A 729 -14.02 20.63 -7.26
C VAL A 729 -14.12 22.15 -7.10
N ASP A 730 -15.33 22.68 -6.91
CA ASP A 730 -15.59 24.13 -7.00
C ASP A 730 -16.33 24.73 -5.79
N THR A 731 -16.47 23.97 -4.70
CA THR A 731 -17.04 24.45 -3.45
C THR A 731 -16.02 24.35 -2.31
N ASP A 732 -16.02 25.32 -1.39
CA ASP A 732 -15.20 25.25 -0.18
C ASP A 732 -15.59 24.04 0.70
N GLU A 733 -16.87 23.69 0.74
CA GLU A 733 -17.38 22.52 1.50
C GLU A 733 -16.77 21.21 1.01
N ASP A 734 -16.73 20.98 -0.31
CA ASP A 734 -16.12 19.77 -0.86
C ASP A 734 -14.60 19.79 -0.66
N LEU A 735 -13.95 20.94 -0.82
CA LEU A 735 -12.50 21.08 -0.58
C LEU A 735 -12.13 20.81 0.89
N ASP A 736 -12.92 21.29 1.84
CA ASP A 736 -12.70 21.06 3.27
C ASP A 736 -12.94 19.59 3.67
N TRP A 737 -13.87 18.91 2.99
CA TRP A 737 -14.05 17.47 3.18
C TRP A 737 -12.88 16.66 2.58
N ILE A 738 -12.40 17.04 1.38
CA ILE A 738 -11.26 16.38 0.73
C ILE A 738 -9.97 16.62 1.52
N LEU A 739 -9.78 17.82 2.07
CA LEU A 739 -8.57 18.28 2.76
C LEU A 739 -8.94 18.77 4.16
N PRO A 740 -9.04 17.87 5.16
CA PRO A 740 -9.53 18.23 6.50
C PRO A 740 -8.71 19.31 7.20
N ASN A 741 -7.43 19.50 6.84
CA ASN A 741 -6.55 20.51 7.43
C ASN A 741 -6.53 21.83 6.64
N ARG A 742 -7.22 21.92 5.50
CA ARG A 742 -7.18 23.06 4.58
C ARG A 742 -7.37 24.40 5.29
N GLN A 743 -8.36 24.50 6.18
CA GLN A 743 -8.68 25.74 6.88
C GLN A 743 -7.55 26.24 7.80
N LYS A 744 -6.59 25.39 8.19
CA LYS A 744 -5.45 25.77 9.03
C LYS A 744 -4.35 26.50 8.25
N PHE A 745 -4.35 26.41 6.93
CA PHE A 745 -3.23 26.90 6.10
C PHE A 745 -3.49 28.24 5.40
N GLY A 746 -4.74 28.72 5.35
CA GLY A 746 -5.07 30.07 4.88
C GLY A 746 -4.41 30.45 3.55
N SER A 747 -3.57 31.50 3.55
CA SER A 747 -2.88 32.01 2.36
C SER A 747 -1.76 31.10 1.82
N SER A 748 -1.39 30.03 2.52
CA SER A 748 -0.39 29.07 2.05
C SER A 748 -0.95 28.06 1.05
N LEU A 749 -2.26 28.06 0.81
CA LEU A 749 -2.91 27.19 -0.17
C LEU A 749 -2.73 27.73 -1.60
N PHE A 750 -2.51 26.84 -2.57
CA PHE A 750 -2.53 27.20 -3.99
C PHE A 750 -3.92 27.00 -4.57
N SER A 751 -4.39 27.95 -5.35
CA SER A 751 -5.60 27.80 -6.16
C SER A 751 -5.33 27.04 -7.46
N GLY A 752 -6.38 26.57 -8.12
CA GLY A 752 -6.28 25.98 -9.46
C GLY A 752 -5.66 26.95 -10.47
N HIS A 753 -5.87 28.26 -10.32
CA HIS A 753 -5.30 29.30 -11.18
C HIS A 753 -3.79 29.51 -10.93
N ASP A 754 -3.33 29.29 -9.71
CA ASP A 754 -1.89 29.35 -9.40
C ASP A 754 -1.13 28.23 -10.12
N LEU A 755 -1.75 27.05 -10.21
CA LEU A 755 -1.16 25.84 -10.79
C LEU A 755 -1.43 25.67 -12.29
N PHE A 756 -2.56 26.15 -12.81
CA PHE A 756 -3.00 25.89 -14.19
C PHE A 756 -3.57 27.14 -14.87
N THR A 757 -3.26 27.27 -16.15
CA THR A 757 -3.66 28.39 -17.02
C THR A 757 -5.12 28.35 -17.48
N ASP A 758 -5.74 27.17 -17.47
CA ASP A 758 -7.14 26.94 -17.87
C ASP A 758 -8.10 26.91 -16.66
N SER A 759 -7.59 27.06 -15.45
CA SER A 759 -8.41 27.18 -14.24
C SER A 759 -8.98 28.60 -14.09
N PRO A 760 -10.27 28.74 -13.77
CA PRO A 760 -10.82 30.06 -13.47
C PRO A 760 -10.19 30.64 -12.21
N VAL A 761 -10.16 31.98 -12.12
CA VAL A 761 -9.80 32.67 -10.88
C VAL A 761 -10.83 32.30 -9.82
N TRP A 762 -10.36 31.77 -8.69
CA TRP A 762 -11.23 31.40 -7.59
C TRP A 762 -11.83 32.65 -6.94
N THR A 763 -13.14 32.83 -7.06
CA THR A 763 -13.88 33.80 -6.25
C THR A 763 -14.66 33.02 -5.20
N PRO A 764 -14.33 33.14 -3.90
CA PRO A 764 -15.13 32.53 -2.85
C PRO A 764 -16.59 32.94 -3.03
N ALA A 765 -17.53 32.00 -2.88
CA ALA A 765 -18.94 32.32 -2.97
C ALA A 765 -19.26 33.46 -1.97
N PRO A 766 -20.12 34.44 -2.33
CA PRO A 766 -20.57 35.43 -1.38
C PRO A 766 -21.10 34.71 -0.15
N VAL A 767 -20.55 35.01 1.02
CA VAL A 767 -21.04 34.46 2.29
C VAL A 767 -22.51 34.85 2.40
N GLY A 768 -23.40 33.91 2.03
CA GLY A 768 -24.82 34.06 2.27
C GLY A 768 -25.03 34.21 3.78
N PRO A 769 -26.10 34.92 4.22
CA PRO A 769 -26.38 35.01 5.64
C PRO A 769 -26.40 33.61 6.21
N SER A 770 -25.54 33.38 7.21
CA SER A 770 -25.43 32.14 7.99
C SER A 770 -26.81 31.50 8.10
N LYS A 771 -27.07 30.44 7.33
CA LYS A 771 -28.25 29.63 7.59
C LYS A 771 -28.05 29.12 9.01
N SER A 772 -29.00 29.47 9.88
CA SER A 772 -29.09 28.91 11.23
C SER A 772 -28.89 27.40 11.16
N PRO A 773 -28.27 26.78 12.18
CA PRO A 773 -27.85 25.39 12.13
C PRO A 773 -29.00 24.50 11.66
N THR A 774 -28.76 23.78 10.55
CA THR A 774 -29.61 22.70 10.06
C THR A 774 -29.84 21.70 11.20
N PRO A 775 -31.03 21.08 11.32
CA PRO A 775 -31.44 20.39 12.54
C PRO A 775 -30.48 19.27 12.89
N GLN A 776 -30.23 19.15 14.19
CA GLN A 776 -29.57 18.05 14.86
C GLN A 776 -29.94 16.69 14.22
N PRO A 777 -28.97 15.76 14.03
CA PRO A 777 -29.27 14.44 13.51
C PRO A 777 -30.36 13.79 14.37
N THR A 778 -31.33 13.17 13.72
CA THR A 778 -32.43 12.44 14.36
C THR A 778 -31.84 11.50 15.42
N PRO A 779 -32.30 11.52 16.68
CA PRO A 779 -31.74 10.67 17.71
C PRO A 779 -31.95 9.20 17.32
N VAL A 780 -30.86 8.44 17.30
CA VAL A 780 -30.88 6.98 17.37
C VAL A 780 -31.69 6.59 18.61
N PRO A 781 -32.59 5.58 18.55
CA PRO A 781 -33.38 5.17 19.71
C PRO A 781 -32.45 4.78 20.87
N THR A 782 -32.58 5.51 21.98
CA THR A 782 -31.81 5.29 23.20
C THR A 782 -32.34 4.04 23.92
N PHE A 783 -31.49 3.03 24.04
CA PHE A 783 -31.68 1.96 25.02
C PHE A 783 -31.34 2.51 26.42
N PRO A 784 -32.07 2.11 27.49
CA PRO A 784 -31.88 2.66 28.83
C PRO A 784 -30.54 2.21 29.43
N ILE A 785 -29.58 3.13 29.52
CA ILE A 785 -28.32 2.96 30.23
C ILE A 785 -28.63 2.94 31.73
N HIS A 786 -28.37 1.82 32.40
CA HIS A 786 -28.31 1.77 33.87
C HIS A 786 -27.08 2.54 34.35
N SER A 787 -27.29 3.53 35.22
CA SER A 787 -26.21 4.26 35.89
C SER A 787 -25.47 3.33 36.87
N PRO A 788 -24.14 3.17 36.78
CA PRO A 788 -23.38 2.52 37.83
C PRO A 788 -23.27 3.47 39.04
N THR A 789 -23.80 3.01 40.16
CA THR A 789 -23.68 3.65 41.47
C THR A 789 -22.42 3.13 42.15
N ALA A 790 -21.29 3.81 41.97
CA ALA A 790 -20.18 3.79 42.94
C ALA A 790 -19.15 4.88 42.59
N SER A 791 -18.87 5.78 43.54
CA SER A 791 -17.73 6.71 43.46
C SER A 791 -16.41 5.96 43.66
N PRO A 792 -15.34 6.23 42.89
CA PRO A 792 -14.05 5.63 43.13
C PRO A 792 -13.38 6.26 44.36
N VAL A 793 -12.88 5.40 45.25
CA VAL A 793 -12.03 5.75 46.39
C VAL A 793 -10.63 6.07 45.86
N VAL A 794 -10.13 7.27 46.12
CA VAL A 794 -8.75 7.69 45.82
C VAL A 794 -7.82 7.14 46.91
N PRO A 795 -6.79 6.32 46.61
CA PRO A 795 -5.74 6.02 47.56
C PRO A 795 -4.78 7.20 47.63
N THR A 796 -4.57 7.73 48.84
CA THR A 796 -3.55 8.74 49.14
C THR A 796 -2.15 8.15 48.99
N THR A 797 -1.43 8.52 47.93
CA THR A 797 0.01 8.23 47.82
C THR A 797 0.79 9.25 48.64
N THR A 798 1.58 8.75 49.58
CA THR A 798 2.58 9.53 50.30
C THR A 798 3.78 9.74 49.36
N PRO A 799 4.34 10.96 49.21
CA PRO A 799 5.51 11.16 48.36
C PRO A 799 6.73 10.44 48.95
N LEU A 800 7.48 9.74 48.09
CA LEU A 800 8.73 9.06 48.43
C LEU A 800 9.77 10.07 48.96
N GLN A 801 10.31 9.81 50.15
CA GLN A 801 11.42 10.56 50.72
C GLN A 801 12.76 9.99 50.21
N PHE A 802 13.61 10.89 49.72
CA PHE A 802 15.01 10.62 49.39
C PHE A 802 15.79 10.23 50.66
N VAL A 803 16.30 9.00 50.71
CA VAL A 803 17.23 8.54 51.77
C VAL A 803 18.63 8.66 51.19
N GLY A 804 19.38 9.67 51.64
CA GLY A 804 20.67 10.05 51.08
C GLY A 804 21.79 9.01 51.22
N ASP A 805 22.86 9.29 50.47
CA ASP A 805 24.11 8.53 50.35
C ASP A 805 24.65 7.99 51.67
N GLY A 806 24.72 6.66 51.79
CA GLY A 806 25.15 6.04 53.05
C GLY A 806 25.25 4.52 53.05
N GLY A 807 25.95 3.94 52.07
CA GLY A 807 26.74 2.73 52.26
C GLY A 807 26.01 1.37 52.29
N SER A 808 26.12 0.63 51.19
CA SER A 808 26.52 -0.78 51.25
C SER A 808 27.22 -1.19 49.96
N ASN A 809 28.46 -1.68 50.11
CA ASN A 809 29.35 -2.16 49.06
C ASN A 809 28.67 -3.24 48.19
N LEU A 810 28.44 -2.94 46.91
CA LEU A 810 28.27 -3.96 45.88
C LEU A 810 29.64 -4.20 45.25
N GLY A 811 30.31 -5.22 45.77
CA GLY A 811 31.47 -5.81 45.12
C GLY A 811 31.03 -6.70 43.95
N LEU A 812 31.69 -6.48 42.81
CA LEU A 812 32.06 -7.46 41.77
C LEU A 812 30.94 -8.10 40.93
N CYS A 813 31.05 -7.86 39.62
CA CYS A 813 30.34 -8.49 38.51
C CYS A 813 30.55 -10.02 38.43
N GLN A 814 29.49 -10.73 38.02
CA GLN A 814 29.53 -12.04 37.30
C GLN A 814 28.27 -12.06 36.40
N GLY A 815 28.27 -12.35 35.10
CA GLY A 815 29.28 -12.73 34.12
C GLY A 815 28.70 -12.51 32.70
N ASP A 816 29.54 -12.54 31.67
CA ASP A 816 29.14 -12.45 30.26
C ASP A 816 28.44 -13.74 29.79
N CYS A 817 27.58 -13.60 28.78
CA CYS A 817 26.70 -14.65 28.25
C CYS A 817 27.11 -15.06 26.84
N ASP A 818 28.39 -15.09 26.52
CA ASP A 818 28.93 -15.62 25.27
C ASP A 818 30.07 -16.63 25.50
N THR A 819 30.21 -17.53 24.52
CA THR A 819 30.97 -18.78 24.65
C THR A 819 32.40 -18.68 24.10
N ASP A 820 32.96 -17.50 23.94
CA ASP A 820 34.26 -17.30 23.27
C ASP A 820 35.48 -17.21 24.20
N GLY A 821 35.28 -17.30 25.52
CA GLY A 821 36.30 -17.81 26.45
C GLY A 821 37.50 -16.89 26.69
N ASP A 822 37.32 -15.57 26.61
CA ASP A 822 38.40 -14.59 26.76
C ASP A 822 38.48 -13.89 28.13
N CYS A 823 37.85 -14.44 29.18
CA CYS A 823 38.03 -13.99 30.56
C CYS A 823 39.52 -13.98 30.99
N GLN A 824 40.16 -12.80 30.99
CA GLN A 824 41.42 -12.52 31.70
C GLN A 824 41.13 -11.70 32.97
N PRO A 825 41.85 -11.92 34.09
CA PRO A 825 41.54 -11.24 35.36
C PRO A 825 42.00 -9.78 35.36
N GLY A 826 41.07 -8.86 35.62
CA GLY A 826 41.32 -7.44 35.84
C GLY A 826 40.13 -6.75 36.46
#